data_AF-A0A518EST6-F1
#
_entry.id   AF-A0A518EST6-F1
#
_cell.length_a   1.000
_cell.length_b   1.000
_cell.length_c   1.000
_cell.angle_alpha   90.00
_cell.angle_beta   90.00
_cell.angle_gamma   90.00
#
_symmetry.space_group_name_H-M   'P 1'
#
loop_
_entity.id
_entity.type
_entity.pdbx_description
1 polymer ?
#
loop_
_entity_poly.entity_id
_entity_poly.type
_entity_poly.pdbx_seq_one_letter_code
_entity_poly.pdbx_strand_id
1 'polypeptide(L)'
;MPMLRLAAPCAFSVLLALAPGTLAAPAGLVVPAAGLAAVASTSAQSSLDRFRLDFDAAVKQGSKAKMDKLVQSQEADAIFTILITAEAISYAPNDILYDRFNALRDTWTRLYDNDFPDRLELYFVNLTQAEKKIRRKIKVEYDKLVKQRTAAETSKDPAELLKVAERYERLAGEFEKIGDKWYESDSLISAGALADEQYHKKKTNLQRVTELYEKGLALREELGVKDLTYKRVHPRLRALVGMGFGSGAAKKPEPVTGKPDETPNEDDPKDDPEDGKAPVAGGALTAKLSFQEIKGLKDDQRPNYYLDEHRQIWPAVQLRAPGSKSDIPRLGPNGPQIIREGAAKVMIDLDRDGTGDMEWPAKGKLDTVVMEIGEGAAKRKWGLMVEVGRTQDFYQGQQMNLAPTSDQMSLFYIPGGYMAGEVAGVEIELYDDNLDGVYGSMPSAWAHTQLKSGMTQPEVDSIRIDGEKMAQPMSQYVNLGSAGWHALTVLNAGTEVSVEPVTFKTGTLQLKAKGVKPDIVILKGNGGVLGETFVNIGGGGKVEVPEGRWDLYFGIVREGKKMQAMKAVILPSDSSPGYLVKEGENVEVTLGAPYSFGFDVSRQQESATVKGMSVQVIGAGGEAYDRFYGAVPQPEAFIRKKGSKRAFESEKMHPAVSLDDLTKYGWDQFWKPLDVLFDTKGEEVEVQLIEKKNKLFGSIESEWL
;
A
#
# COMPACT_ATOMS: atom_id res chain seq x y z
N MET A 1 0.35 62.91 19.00
CA MET A 1 -0.41 64.18 19.04
C MET A 1 -1.52 64.12 17.99
N PRO A 2 -2.73 64.64 18.20
CA PRO A 2 -3.59 64.66 19.39
C PRO A 2 -4.97 64.00 19.13
N MET A 3 -5.80 64.06 20.18
CA MET A 3 -7.15 63.55 20.43
C MET A 3 -8.24 63.81 19.37
N LEU A 4 -9.33 63.02 19.38
CA LEU A 4 -10.66 63.51 19.77
C LEU A 4 -11.63 62.37 20.17
N ARG A 5 -12.39 62.61 21.26
CA ARG A 5 -13.51 61.83 21.80
C ARG A 5 -14.86 62.34 21.25
N LEU A 6 -15.91 61.50 21.30
CA LEU A 6 -17.30 61.77 21.80
C LEU A 6 -18.18 60.53 21.43
N ALA A 7 -18.64 59.69 22.37
CA ALA A 7 -19.76 59.82 23.33
C ALA A 7 -21.13 59.30 22.80
N ALA A 8 -21.52 58.09 23.24
CA ALA A 8 -22.72 57.64 24.01
C ALA A 8 -24.14 58.24 23.73
N PRO A 9 -25.26 57.76 24.35
CA PRO A 9 -25.71 56.41 24.80
C PRO A 9 -27.22 56.12 24.49
N CYS A 10 -27.76 54.96 24.95
CA CYS A 10 -29.13 54.68 25.51
C CYS A 10 -29.44 53.16 25.31
N ALA A 11 -29.63 52.26 26.28
CA ALA A 11 -30.37 52.16 27.55
C ALA A 11 -31.79 51.54 27.43
N PHE A 12 -31.96 50.35 28.06
CA PHE A 12 -33.14 49.79 28.80
C PHE A 12 -34.48 49.58 28.01
N SER A 13 -35.36 48.57 28.19
CA SER A 13 -35.66 47.67 29.31
C SER A 13 -36.82 46.68 29.00
N VAL A 14 -36.86 45.55 29.73
CA VAL A 14 -38.02 44.84 30.36
C VAL A 14 -39.10 44.20 29.43
N LEU A 15 -39.83 43.08 29.68
CA LEU A 15 -39.99 41.91 30.58
C LEU A 15 -41.52 41.58 30.59
N LEU A 16 -41.90 40.33 30.93
CA LEU A 16 -43.26 39.75 31.20
C LEU A 16 -44.03 39.13 29.99
N ALA A 17 -44.75 38.00 30.09
CA ALA A 17 -45.37 37.29 31.23
C ALA A 17 -45.59 35.76 30.98
N LEU A 18 -45.82 35.02 32.07
CA LEU A 18 -46.36 33.64 32.21
C LEU A 18 -47.84 33.57 31.74
N ALA A 19 -48.44 32.43 31.33
CA ALA A 19 -48.91 31.31 32.17
C ALA A 19 -49.65 30.21 31.30
N PRO A 20 -50.11 29.07 31.88
CA PRO A 20 -50.29 27.76 31.20
C PRO A 20 -51.74 27.36 30.87
N GLY A 21 -51.93 26.26 30.12
CA GLY A 21 -53.25 25.63 29.95
C GLY A 21 -53.26 24.36 29.07
N THR A 22 -53.94 23.33 29.56
CA THR A 22 -54.06 21.93 29.10
C THR A 22 -55.18 21.65 28.09
N LEU A 23 -55.10 20.47 27.44
CA LEU A 23 -56.16 19.54 26.94
C LEU A 23 -56.38 19.36 25.42
N ALA A 24 -56.50 18.05 25.08
CA ALA A 24 -57.32 17.41 24.04
C ALA A 24 -56.82 17.29 22.58
N ALA A 25 -56.65 16.03 22.15
CA ALA A 25 -56.85 15.55 20.77
C ALA A 25 -58.37 15.37 20.48
N PRO A 26 -58.88 14.94 19.29
CA PRO A 26 -58.23 14.53 18.04
C PRO A 26 -58.94 15.07 16.75
N ALA A 27 -58.59 14.48 15.59
CA ALA A 27 -59.34 14.42 14.32
C ALA A 27 -58.89 15.33 13.16
N GLY A 28 -58.13 14.70 12.24
CA GLY A 28 -58.43 14.62 10.81
C GLY A 28 -58.53 15.91 10.00
N LEU A 29 -57.51 16.18 9.17
CA LEU A 29 -57.68 16.90 7.92
C LEU A 29 -56.55 16.58 6.92
N VAL A 30 -56.97 15.94 5.83
CA VAL A 30 -56.51 16.03 4.44
C VAL A 30 -55.19 16.78 4.22
N VAL A 31 -54.15 16.05 3.81
CA VAL A 31 -52.94 16.63 3.20
C VAL A 31 -53.06 16.50 1.67
N PRO A 32 -52.97 17.59 0.91
CA PRO A 32 -52.95 17.56 -0.54
C PRO A 32 -51.58 17.11 -1.06
N ALA A 33 -51.60 16.41 -2.19
CA ALA A 33 -50.43 16.14 -3.00
C ALA A 33 -49.86 17.45 -3.58
N ALA A 34 -48.64 17.80 -3.20
CA ALA A 34 -47.80 18.76 -3.93
C ALA A 34 -46.32 18.55 -3.57
N GLY A 35 -45.48 18.40 -4.61
CA GLY A 35 -44.05 18.70 -4.53
C GLY A 35 -43.12 17.51 -4.32
N LEU A 36 -42.87 16.75 -5.39
CA LEU A 36 -41.58 16.11 -5.62
C LEU A 36 -40.50 17.21 -5.59
N ALA A 37 -39.92 17.48 -4.42
CA ALA A 37 -38.65 18.17 -4.32
C ALA A 37 -37.60 17.20 -4.87
N ALA A 38 -37.06 17.53 -6.03
CA ALA A 38 -35.88 16.90 -6.59
C ALA A 38 -34.80 16.84 -5.50
N VAL A 39 -34.43 15.62 -5.09
CA VAL A 39 -33.20 15.39 -4.35
C VAL A 39 -32.09 15.76 -5.31
N ALA A 40 -31.64 17.01 -5.22
CA ALA A 40 -30.42 17.45 -5.88
C ALA A 40 -29.31 16.55 -5.35
N SER A 41 -28.77 15.71 -6.22
CA SER A 41 -27.55 14.96 -5.97
C SER A 41 -26.49 15.96 -5.52
N THR A 42 -26.15 15.95 -4.22
CA THR A 42 -24.98 16.66 -3.72
C THR A 42 -23.78 16.08 -4.45
N SER A 43 -23.27 16.82 -5.43
CA SER A 43 -22.00 16.52 -6.09
C SER A 43 -20.97 16.25 -5.00
N ALA A 44 -20.33 15.09 -5.03
CA ALA A 44 -19.28 14.75 -4.07
C ALA A 44 -18.28 15.90 -3.98
N GLN A 45 -18.19 16.55 -2.81
CA GLN A 45 -17.26 17.64 -2.57
C GLN A 45 -15.83 17.10 -2.69
N SER A 46 -14.95 17.82 -3.40
CA SER A 46 -13.57 17.39 -3.61
C SER A 46 -12.81 17.29 -2.28
N SER A 47 -11.79 16.42 -2.19
CA SER A 47 -10.93 16.32 -1.00
C SER A 47 -10.30 17.67 -0.65
N LEU A 48 -9.83 18.39 -1.66
CA LEU A 48 -9.27 19.74 -1.53
C LEU A 48 -10.25 20.75 -0.92
N ASP A 49 -11.51 20.74 -1.35
CA ASP A 49 -12.54 21.62 -0.79
C ASP A 49 -12.83 21.27 0.68
N ARG A 50 -12.87 19.98 1.02
CA ARG A 50 -13.05 19.53 2.39
C ARG A 50 -11.87 19.96 3.26
N PHE A 51 -10.64 19.70 2.82
CA PHE A 51 -9.43 20.13 3.50
C PHE A 51 -9.45 21.63 3.79
N ARG A 52 -9.75 22.46 2.77
CA ARG A 52 -9.79 23.93 2.93
C ARG A 52 -10.83 24.36 3.97
N LEU A 53 -12.03 23.79 3.94
CA LEU A 53 -13.08 24.14 4.91
C LEU A 53 -12.71 23.71 6.33
N ASP A 54 -12.18 22.50 6.49
CA ASP A 54 -11.78 21.96 7.79
C ASP A 54 -10.58 22.73 8.36
N PHE A 55 -9.64 23.10 7.49
CA PHE A 55 -8.48 23.91 7.87
C PHE A 55 -8.91 25.33 8.28
N ASP A 56 -9.75 26.00 7.50
CA ASP A 56 -10.31 27.32 7.86
C ASP A 56 -11.09 27.27 9.18
N ALA A 57 -11.84 26.19 9.43
CA ALA A 57 -12.52 25.97 10.69
C ALA A 57 -11.53 25.80 11.85
N ALA A 58 -10.42 25.09 11.64
CA ALA A 58 -9.36 24.94 12.63
C ALA A 58 -8.62 26.27 12.92
N VAL A 59 -8.38 27.09 11.89
CA VAL A 59 -7.83 28.45 12.01
C VAL A 59 -8.75 29.32 12.86
N LYS A 60 -10.06 29.35 12.57
CA LYS A 60 -11.05 30.10 13.35
C LYS A 60 -11.14 29.65 14.81
N GLN A 61 -10.87 28.36 15.07
CA GLN A 61 -10.81 27.80 16.42
C GLN A 61 -9.46 28.05 17.13
N GLY A 62 -8.44 28.58 16.44
CA GLY A 62 -7.09 28.71 16.97
C GLY A 62 -6.40 27.37 17.26
N SER A 63 -6.89 26.27 16.67
CA SER A 63 -6.52 24.91 17.07
C SER A 63 -5.30 24.40 16.30
N LYS A 64 -4.08 24.75 16.74
CA LYS A 64 -2.80 24.32 16.13
C LYS A 64 -2.72 22.81 15.91
N ALA A 65 -3.05 22.00 16.92
CA ALA A 65 -3.02 20.54 16.81
C ALA A 65 -3.94 19.97 15.71
N LYS A 66 -5.09 20.61 15.44
CA LYS A 66 -5.99 20.20 14.35
C LYS A 66 -5.41 20.59 12.99
N MET A 67 -4.85 21.79 12.88
CA MET A 67 -4.16 22.24 11.67
C MET A 67 -3.00 21.31 11.34
N ASP A 68 -2.16 21.00 12.32
CA ASP A 68 -1.03 20.08 12.20
C ASP A 68 -1.50 18.70 11.72
N LYS A 69 -2.52 18.12 12.36
CA LYS A 69 -3.10 16.83 11.98
C LYS A 69 -3.65 16.83 10.56
N LEU A 70 -4.36 17.89 10.16
CA LEU A 70 -4.90 18.02 8.80
C LEU A 70 -3.77 18.06 7.77
N VAL A 71 -2.74 18.87 7.99
CA VAL A 71 -1.60 18.98 7.07
C VAL A 71 -0.79 17.69 6.99
N GLN A 72 -0.60 16.97 8.09
CA GLN A 72 0.09 15.67 8.09
C GLN A 72 -0.72 14.57 7.39
N SER A 73 -2.02 14.51 7.63
CA SER A 73 -2.89 13.46 7.06
C SER A 73 -3.30 13.71 5.61
N GLN A 74 -3.25 14.96 5.16
CA GLN A 74 -3.68 15.40 3.83
C GLN A 74 -2.61 16.32 3.20
N GLU A 75 -1.34 15.91 3.23
CA GLU A 75 -0.18 16.68 2.78
C GLU A 75 -0.36 17.24 1.35
N ALA A 76 -0.86 16.42 0.41
CA ALA A 76 -1.09 16.86 -0.97
C ALA A 76 -2.11 18.00 -1.07
N ASP A 77 -3.26 17.89 -0.38
CA ASP A 77 -4.29 18.93 -0.37
C ASP A 77 -3.78 20.20 0.33
N ALA A 78 -2.91 20.08 1.35
CA ALA A 78 -2.24 21.20 1.98
C ALA A 78 -1.32 21.94 0.99
N ILE A 79 -0.48 21.23 0.25
CA ILE A 79 0.39 21.83 -0.79
C ILE A 79 -0.43 22.56 -1.85
N PHE A 80 -1.49 21.92 -2.37
CA PHE A 80 -2.37 22.58 -3.35
C PHE A 80 -3.05 23.81 -2.76
N THR A 81 -3.46 23.75 -1.49
CA THR A 81 -4.08 24.91 -0.80
C THR A 81 -3.09 26.06 -0.64
N ILE A 82 -1.81 25.77 -0.35
CA ILE A 82 -0.73 26.78 -0.31
C ILE A 82 -0.58 27.44 -1.69
N LEU A 83 -0.45 26.65 -2.76
CA LEU A 83 -0.32 27.13 -4.13
C LEU A 83 -1.47 28.05 -4.55
N ILE A 84 -2.72 27.60 -4.41
CA ILE A 84 -3.89 28.39 -4.82
C ILE A 84 -4.06 29.65 -3.97
N THR A 85 -3.69 29.61 -2.68
CA THR A 85 -3.84 30.76 -1.79
C THR A 85 -2.78 31.81 -2.09
N ALA A 86 -1.52 31.41 -2.29
CA ALA A 86 -0.45 32.32 -2.72
C ALA A 86 -0.77 32.98 -4.07
N GLU A 87 -1.26 32.20 -5.04
CA GLU A 87 -1.69 32.72 -6.33
C GLU A 87 -2.84 33.74 -6.16
N ALA A 88 -3.86 33.40 -5.37
CA ALA A 88 -5.01 34.27 -5.13
C ALA A 88 -4.62 35.58 -4.44
N ILE A 89 -3.70 35.55 -3.47
CA ILE A 89 -3.15 36.77 -2.83
C ILE A 89 -2.52 37.68 -3.89
N SER A 90 -1.78 37.12 -4.84
CA SER A 90 -1.13 37.90 -5.90
C SER A 90 -2.08 38.57 -6.90
N TYR A 91 -3.35 38.13 -6.96
CA TYR A 91 -4.38 38.69 -7.83
C TYR A 91 -5.36 39.62 -7.10
N ALA A 92 -5.83 39.20 -5.92
CA ALA A 92 -6.88 39.86 -5.17
C ALA A 92 -6.65 39.66 -3.65
N PRO A 93 -5.64 40.32 -3.08
CA PRO A 93 -5.29 40.15 -1.68
C PRO A 93 -6.45 40.58 -0.77
N ASN A 94 -6.71 39.79 0.27
CA ASN A 94 -7.68 40.11 1.31
C ASN A 94 -7.32 39.37 2.61
N ASP A 95 -7.89 39.83 3.72
CA ASP A 95 -7.56 39.34 5.06
C ASP A 95 -7.79 37.83 5.21
N ILE A 96 -8.86 37.29 4.62
CA ILE A 96 -9.17 35.85 4.69
C ILE A 96 -8.05 35.02 4.04
N LEU A 97 -7.52 35.48 2.90
CA LEU A 97 -6.43 34.79 2.24
C LEU A 97 -5.12 34.90 3.02
N TYR A 98 -4.80 36.07 3.57
CA TYR A 98 -3.61 36.26 4.40
C TYR A 98 -3.67 35.43 5.68
N ASP A 99 -4.81 35.41 6.38
CA ASP A 99 -5.01 34.61 7.59
C ASP A 99 -4.81 33.12 7.31
N ARG A 100 -5.43 32.61 6.23
CA ARG A 100 -5.25 31.23 5.80
C ARG A 100 -3.79 30.95 5.46
N PHE A 101 -3.16 31.81 4.67
CA PHE A 101 -1.79 31.61 4.20
C PHE A 101 -0.79 31.63 5.35
N ASN A 102 -0.92 32.57 6.28
CA ASN A 102 -0.09 32.63 7.50
C ASN A 102 -0.27 31.37 8.36
N ALA A 103 -1.49 30.89 8.54
CA ALA A 103 -1.73 29.66 9.27
C ALA A 103 -1.13 28.43 8.58
N LEU A 104 -1.21 28.34 7.24
CA LEU A 104 -0.57 27.29 6.45
C LEU A 104 0.95 27.37 6.54
N ARG A 105 1.53 28.57 6.39
CA ARG A 105 2.96 28.87 6.54
C ARG A 105 3.47 28.39 7.89
N ASP A 106 2.88 28.88 8.98
CA ASP A 106 3.26 28.53 10.34
C ASP A 106 3.13 27.02 10.61
N THR A 107 2.06 26.40 10.10
CA THR A 107 1.83 24.96 10.26
C THR A 107 2.84 24.13 9.48
N TRP A 108 3.11 24.52 8.24
CA TRP A 108 4.08 23.84 7.39
C TRP A 108 5.49 23.92 7.97
N THR A 109 5.94 25.11 8.37
CA THR A 109 7.26 25.30 8.99
C THR A 109 7.39 24.48 10.28
N ARG A 110 6.35 24.44 11.13
CA ARG A 110 6.38 23.58 12.33
C ARG A 110 6.53 22.09 12.02
N LEU A 111 5.92 21.62 10.93
CA LEU A 111 5.85 20.19 10.61
C LEU A 111 7.05 19.69 9.80
N TYR A 112 7.56 20.52 8.89
CA TYR A 112 8.51 20.10 7.86
C TYR A 112 9.81 20.91 7.87
N ASP A 113 9.92 21.92 8.73
CA ASP A 113 11.12 22.74 8.92
C ASP A 113 11.72 23.27 7.61
N ASN A 114 10.87 23.81 6.75
CA ASN A 114 11.28 24.47 5.51
C ASN A 114 10.36 25.63 5.15
N ASP A 115 10.81 26.42 4.18
CA ASP A 115 10.24 27.69 3.71
C ASP A 115 9.42 27.53 2.41
N PHE A 116 8.93 26.33 2.10
CA PHE A 116 8.17 26.07 0.86
C PHE A 116 7.01 27.07 0.62
N PRO A 117 6.14 27.38 1.61
CA PRO A 117 5.11 28.39 1.44
C PRO A 117 5.68 29.77 1.09
N ASP A 118 6.75 30.19 1.77
CA ASP A 118 7.37 31.50 1.54
C ASP A 118 7.99 31.59 0.13
N ARG A 119 8.62 30.52 -0.36
CA ARG A 119 9.14 30.45 -1.75
C ARG A 119 8.02 30.63 -2.77
N LEU A 120 6.85 30.01 -2.54
CA LEU A 120 5.70 30.16 -3.43
C LEU A 120 5.08 31.56 -3.37
N GLU A 121 4.91 32.13 -2.18
CA GLU A 121 4.43 33.51 -2.04
C GLU A 121 5.35 34.49 -2.78
N LEU A 122 6.66 34.38 -2.55
CA LEU A 122 7.66 35.22 -3.20
C LEU A 122 7.62 35.06 -4.72
N TYR A 123 7.48 33.83 -5.22
CA TYR A 123 7.31 33.57 -6.64
C TYR A 123 6.11 34.33 -7.22
N PHE A 124 4.91 34.14 -6.65
CA PHE A 124 3.69 34.75 -7.17
C PHE A 124 3.65 36.28 -7.05
N VAL A 125 4.23 36.83 -5.98
CA VAL A 125 4.34 38.28 -5.78
C VAL A 125 5.25 38.91 -6.83
N ASN A 126 6.32 38.22 -7.25
CA ASN A 126 7.29 38.74 -8.21
C ASN A 126 6.85 38.61 -9.68
N LEU A 127 5.79 37.87 -9.98
CA LEU A 127 5.26 37.79 -11.35
C LEU A 127 4.61 39.11 -11.79
N THR A 128 5.04 39.61 -12.94
CA THR A 128 4.37 40.72 -13.64
C THR A 128 2.96 40.31 -14.10
N GLN A 129 2.11 41.30 -14.41
CA GLN A 129 0.77 41.02 -14.96
C GLN A 129 0.82 40.29 -16.31
N ALA A 130 1.89 40.48 -17.09
CA ALA A 130 2.09 39.77 -18.35
C ALA A 130 2.43 38.29 -18.08
N GLU A 131 3.35 38.01 -17.17
CA GLU A 131 3.73 36.64 -16.78
C GLU A 131 2.56 35.91 -16.12
N LYS A 132 1.78 36.57 -15.25
CA LYS A 132 0.54 36.03 -14.68
C LYS A 132 -0.45 35.57 -15.77
N LYS A 133 -0.61 36.34 -16.85
CA LYS A 133 -1.46 35.95 -17.99
C LYS A 133 -0.86 34.78 -18.77
N ILE A 134 0.47 34.74 -18.94
CA ILE A 134 1.17 33.62 -19.60
C ILE A 134 1.01 32.35 -18.78
N ARG A 135 1.33 32.40 -17.49
CA ARG A 135 1.18 31.31 -16.54
C ARG A 135 -0.22 30.71 -16.56
N ARG A 136 -1.26 31.55 -16.49
CA ARG A 136 -2.66 31.09 -16.56
C ARG A 136 -2.95 30.29 -17.83
N LYS A 137 -2.39 30.69 -18.98
CA LYS A 137 -2.55 29.95 -20.25
C LYS A 137 -1.85 28.59 -20.20
N ILE A 138 -0.59 28.56 -19.75
CA ILE A 138 0.18 27.31 -19.61
C ILE A 138 -0.52 26.36 -18.65
N LYS A 139 -1.01 26.89 -17.52
CA LYS A 139 -1.75 26.12 -16.50
C LYS A 139 -3.05 25.51 -17.03
N VAL A 140 -3.81 26.22 -17.85
CA VAL A 140 -5.01 25.67 -18.51
C VAL A 140 -4.66 24.50 -19.43
N GLU A 141 -3.56 24.59 -20.18
CA GLU A 141 -3.10 23.47 -21.01
C GLU A 141 -2.60 22.29 -20.17
N TYR A 142 -1.91 22.56 -19.06
CA TYR A 142 -1.54 21.54 -18.08
C TYR A 142 -2.76 20.81 -17.51
N ASP A 143 -3.81 21.54 -17.07
CA ASP A 143 -5.02 20.93 -16.50
C ASP A 143 -5.78 20.07 -17.52
N LYS A 144 -5.76 20.49 -18.79
CA LYS A 144 -6.27 19.68 -19.90
C LYS A 144 -5.43 18.43 -20.11
N LEU A 145 -4.11 18.54 -20.03
CA LEU A 145 -3.20 17.42 -20.18
C LEU A 145 -3.33 16.39 -19.07
N VAL A 146 -3.58 16.82 -17.82
CA VAL A 146 -3.88 15.91 -16.69
C VAL A 146 -5.08 15.02 -16.99
N LYS A 147 -6.16 15.57 -17.57
CA LYS A 147 -7.33 14.77 -17.97
C LYS A 147 -6.99 13.79 -19.11
N GLN A 148 -6.17 14.22 -20.06
CA GLN A 148 -5.72 13.39 -21.18
C GLN A 148 -4.80 12.26 -20.73
N ARG A 149 -3.95 12.53 -19.73
CA ARG A 149 -3.12 11.52 -19.06
C ARG A 149 -3.98 10.41 -18.48
N THR A 150 -5.01 10.73 -17.69
CA THR A 150 -5.89 9.71 -17.12
C THR A 150 -6.55 8.85 -18.20
N ALA A 151 -6.97 9.46 -19.32
CA ALA A 151 -7.52 8.72 -20.45
C ALA A 151 -6.48 7.80 -21.12
N ALA A 152 -5.23 8.27 -21.30
CA ALA A 152 -4.14 7.49 -21.87
C ALA A 152 -3.68 6.34 -20.96
N GLU A 153 -3.58 6.58 -19.65
CA GLU A 153 -3.28 5.53 -18.65
C GLU A 153 -4.37 4.46 -18.62
N THR A 154 -5.63 4.86 -18.83
CA THR A 154 -6.77 3.92 -18.92
C THR A 154 -6.73 3.09 -20.19
N SER A 155 -6.40 3.70 -21.34
CA SER A 155 -6.29 2.95 -22.60
C SER A 155 -5.07 2.05 -22.67
N LYS A 156 -4.03 2.35 -21.86
CA LYS A 156 -2.72 1.68 -21.87
C LYS A 156 -2.05 1.68 -23.25
N ASP A 157 -2.41 2.61 -24.13
CA ASP A 157 -1.81 2.74 -25.46
C ASP A 157 -0.41 3.38 -25.35
N PRO A 158 0.68 2.64 -25.62
CA PRO A 158 2.02 3.18 -25.50
C PRO A 158 2.27 4.39 -26.42
N ALA A 159 1.64 4.48 -27.59
CA ALA A 159 1.86 5.62 -28.48
C ALA A 159 1.24 6.90 -27.92
N GLU A 160 0.01 6.83 -27.42
CA GLU A 160 -0.65 7.97 -26.79
C GLU A 160 0.01 8.37 -25.46
N LEU A 161 0.48 7.41 -24.66
CA LEU A 161 1.24 7.69 -23.44
C LEU A 161 2.53 8.47 -23.72
N LEU A 162 3.31 8.07 -24.73
CA LEU A 162 4.53 8.77 -25.11
C LEU A 162 4.25 10.19 -25.62
N LYS A 163 3.19 10.35 -26.41
CA LYS A 163 2.72 11.65 -26.89
C LYS A 163 2.25 12.58 -25.75
N VAL A 164 1.62 12.03 -24.71
CA VAL A 164 1.29 12.79 -23.50
C VAL A 164 2.57 13.15 -22.73
N ALA A 165 3.54 12.23 -22.62
CA ALA A 165 4.84 12.49 -21.98
C ALA A 165 5.60 13.65 -22.66
N GLU A 166 5.69 13.64 -23.99
CA GLU A 166 6.32 14.73 -24.77
C GLU A 166 5.64 16.09 -24.58
N ARG A 167 4.32 16.10 -24.37
CA ARG A 167 3.57 17.32 -24.08
C ARG A 167 3.83 17.82 -22.66
N TYR A 168 4.02 16.93 -21.69
CA TYR A 168 4.46 17.32 -20.35
C TYR A 168 5.85 17.92 -20.38
N GLU A 169 6.81 17.35 -21.12
CA GLU A 169 8.15 17.95 -21.26
C GLU A 169 8.12 19.34 -21.87
N ARG A 170 7.26 19.55 -22.88
CA ARG A 170 7.05 20.88 -23.45
C ARG A 170 6.51 21.87 -22.42
N LEU A 171 5.51 21.46 -21.63
CA LEU A 171 4.96 22.30 -20.56
C LEU A 171 6.00 22.57 -19.48
N ALA A 172 6.85 21.60 -19.13
CA ALA A 172 7.95 21.81 -18.19
C ALA A 172 8.85 22.97 -18.67
N GLY A 173 9.28 22.95 -19.94
CA GLY A 173 10.06 24.04 -20.52
C GLY A 173 9.31 25.37 -20.67
N GLU A 174 7.97 25.37 -20.65
CA GLU A 174 7.17 26.61 -20.58
C GLU A 174 7.09 27.16 -19.15
N PHE A 175 6.99 26.29 -18.14
CA PHE A 175 7.02 26.67 -16.73
C PHE A 175 8.40 27.14 -16.29
N GLU A 176 9.48 26.50 -16.77
CA GLU A 176 10.88 26.90 -16.53
C GLU A 176 11.10 28.38 -16.92
N LYS A 177 10.62 28.79 -18.10
CA LYS A 177 10.76 30.16 -18.63
C LYS A 177 10.14 31.24 -17.74
N ILE A 178 9.15 30.88 -16.94
CA ILE A 178 8.47 31.79 -16.02
C ILE A 178 8.80 31.47 -14.56
N GLY A 179 9.78 30.60 -14.30
CA GLY A 179 10.25 30.23 -12.96
C GLY A 179 9.26 29.43 -12.11
N ASP A 180 8.24 28.80 -12.69
CA ASP A 180 7.26 27.99 -11.94
C ASP A 180 7.81 26.57 -11.66
N LYS A 181 8.71 26.49 -10.68
CA LYS A 181 9.42 25.25 -10.35
C LYS A 181 8.50 24.11 -9.91
N TRP A 182 7.33 24.44 -9.34
CA TRP A 182 6.36 23.42 -8.91
C TRP A 182 5.78 22.67 -10.11
N TYR A 183 5.22 23.41 -11.07
CA TYR A 183 4.63 22.78 -12.25
C TYR A 183 5.66 22.30 -13.26
N GLU A 184 6.85 22.88 -13.30
CA GLU A 184 7.99 22.33 -14.03
C GLU A 184 8.35 20.94 -13.51
N SER A 185 8.58 20.82 -12.21
CA SER A 185 8.87 19.55 -11.54
C SER A 185 7.80 18.49 -11.77
N ASP A 186 6.53 18.85 -11.54
CA ASP A 186 5.42 17.92 -11.69
C ASP A 186 5.25 17.44 -13.14
N SER A 187 5.50 18.33 -14.11
CA SER A 187 5.47 17.98 -15.52
C SER A 187 6.62 17.03 -15.89
N LEU A 188 7.85 17.27 -15.41
CA LEU A 188 8.99 16.39 -15.64
C LEU A 188 8.76 14.99 -15.05
N ILE A 189 8.27 14.92 -13.81
CA ILE A 189 7.97 13.66 -13.14
C ILE A 189 6.85 12.91 -13.87
N SER A 190 5.80 13.62 -14.30
CA SER A 190 4.71 13.03 -15.07
C SER A 190 5.18 12.50 -16.43
N ALA A 191 6.05 13.24 -17.13
CA ALA A 191 6.67 12.77 -18.36
C ALA A 191 7.51 11.52 -18.14
N GLY A 192 8.36 11.50 -17.11
CA GLY A 192 9.19 10.35 -16.77
C GLY A 192 8.35 9.11 -16.47
N ALA A 193 7.30 9.24 -15.65
CA ALA A 193 6.39 8.14 -15.32
C ALA A 193 5.65 7.57 -16.54
N LEU A 194 5.21 8.44 -17.46
CA LEU A 194 4.53 8.00 -18.67
C LEU A 194 5.48 7.36 -19.67
N ALA A 195 6.76 7.77 -19.69
CA ALA A 195 7.80 7.23 -20.54
C ALA A 195 8.51 5.99 -19.96
N ASP A 196 8.22 5.58 -18.72
CA ASP A 196 8.92 4.49 -18.02
C ASP A 196 8.58 3.09 -18.58
N GLU A 197 9.36 2.09 -18.17
CA GLU A 197 9.25 0.68 -18.60
C GLU A 197 7.91 0.05 -18.23
N GLN A 198 7.20 0.62 -17.25
CA GLN A 198 5.84 0.21 -16.90
C GLN A 198 4.90 0.23 -18.10
N TYR A 199 5.10 1.16 -19.04
CA TYR A 199 4.22 1.33 -20.21
C TYR A 199 4.86 0.94 -21.55
N HIS A 200 6.18 1.10 -21.70
CA HIS A 200 6.86 0.83 -22.98
C HIS A 200 7.82 -0.36 -22.94
N LYS A 201 7.96 -1.03 -21.81
CA LYS A 201 8.82 -2.22 -21.65
C LYS A 201 10.23 -1.96 -22.22
N LYS A 202 10.72 -2.84 -23.10
CA LYS A 202 12.05 -2.74 -23.73
C LYS A 202 12.23 -1.55 -24.67
N LYS A 203 11.15 -0.90 -25.11
CA LYS A 203 11.24 0.31 -25.96
C LYS A 203 11.47 1.58 -25.15
N THR A 204 11.48 1.48 -23.81
CA THR A 204 11.75 2.62 -22.93
C THR A 204 13.17 3.12 -23.10
N ASN A 205 13.30 4.43 -23.31
CA ASN A 205 14.58 5.10 -23.17
C ASN A 205 14.81 5.41 -21.68
N LEU A 206 15.43 4.46 -20.96
CA LEU A 206 15.68 4.58 -19.52
C LEU A 206 16.59 5.77 -19.17
N GLN A 207 17.51 6.15 -20.06
CA GLN A 207 18.32 7.36 -19.89
C GLN A 207 17.43 8.62 -19.86
N ARG A 208 16.48 8.75 -20.79
CA ARG A 208 15.51 9.86 -20.81
C ARG A 208 14.66 9.89 -19.54
N VAL A 209 14.13 8.74 -19.12
CA VAL A 209 13.32 8.63 -17.90
C VAL A 209 14.11 9.09 -16.68
N THR A 210 15.36 8.65 -16.59
CA THR A 210 16.28 9.06 -15.51
C THR A 210 16.51 10.56 -15.51
N GLU A 211 16.84 11.16 -16.66
CA GLU A 211 17.06 12.61 -16.76
C GLU A 211 15.83 13.44 -16.35
N LEU A 212 14.63 12.97 -16.70
CA LEU A 212 13.37 13.59 -16.30
C LEU A 212 13.16 13.52 -14.79
N TYR A 213 13.42 12.36 -14.18
CA TYR A 213 13.33 12.18 -12.73
C TYR A 213 14.41 12.95 -11.97
N GLU A 214 15.67 12.95 -12.43
CA GLU A 214 16.75 13.74 -11.82
C GLU A 214 16.37 15.22 -11.76
N LYS A 215 15.96 15.81 -12.90
CA LYS A 215 15.57 17.22 -12.96
C LYS A 215 14.32 17.50 -12.13
N GLY A 216 13.30 16.65 -12.25
CA GLY A 216 12.04 16.81 -11.53
C GLY A 216 12.21 16.77 -10.02
N LEU A 217 13.02 15.84 -9.49
CA LEU A 217 13.30 15.71 -8.07
C LEU A 217 14.24 16.80 -7.55
N ALA A 218 15.23 17.24 -8.33
CA ALA A 218 16.08 18.37 -7.98
C ALA A 218 15.27 19.66 -7.74
N LEU A 219 14.25 19.92 -8.57
CA LEU A 219 13.34 21.04 -8.38
C LEU A 219 12.48 20.89 -7.11
N ARG A 220 12.08 19.67 -6.74
CA ARG A 220 11.37 19.41 -5.47
C ARG A 220 12.26 19.67 -4.26
N GLU A 221 13.52 19.24 -4.32
CA GLU A 221 14.51 19.53 -3.28
C GLU A 221 14.78 21.02 -3.16
N GLU A 222 14.88 21.72 -4.29
CA GLU A 222 15.00 23.17 -4.29
C GLU A 222 13.76 23.85 -3.70
N LEU A 223 12.58 23.29 -3.85
CA LEU A 223 11.38 23.80 -3.19
C LEU A 223 11.26 23.38 -1.71
N GLY A 224 12.14 22.51 -1.21
CA GLY A 224 12.06 21.96 0.14
C GLY A 224 10.93 20.93 0.34
N VAL A 225 10.41 20.33 -0.75
CA VAL A 225 9.26 19.43 -0.70
C VAL A 225 9.68 17.98 -0.95
N LYS A 226 9.37 17.09 0.00
CA LYS A 226 9.53 15.62 -0.12
C LYS A 226 8.18 14.92 0.05
N ASP A 227 7.23 15.32 -0.80
CA ASP A 227 5.86 14.80 -0.80
C ASP A 227 5.78 13.33 -1.23
N LEU A 228 4.57 12.78 -1.27
CA LEU A 228 4.34 11.39 -1.71
C LEU A 228 4.89 11.12 -3.13
N THR A 229 4.79 12.10 -4.03
CA THR A 229 5.34 11.97 -5.40
C THR A 229 6.86 11.85 -5.37
N TYR A 230 7.56 12.71 -4.63
CA TYR A 230 9.00 12.60 -4.42
C TYR A 230 9.37 11.23 -3.84
N LYS A 231 8.70 10.82 -2.75
CA LYS A 231 8.95 9.54 -2.05
C LYS A 231 8.73 8.33 -2.95
N ARG A 232 7.79 8.39 -3.90
CA ARG A 232 7.53 7.32 -4.86
C ARG A 232 8.56 7.24 -5.99
N VAL A 233 9.03 8.40 -6.47
CA VAL A 233 9.90 8.47 -7.66
C VAL A 233 11.38 8.34 -7.30
N HIS A 234 11.79 8.84 -6.13
CA HIS A 234 13.18 8.81 -5.68
C HIS A 234 13.81 7.39 -5.63
N PRO A 235 13.12 6.34 -5.14
CA PRO A 235 13.64 4.97 -5.22
C PRO A 235 13.83 4.49 -6.67
N ARG A 236 12.88 4.78 -7.56
CA ARG A 236 12.99 4.43 -8.99
C ARG A 236 14.18 5.13 -9.64
N LEU A 237 14.40 6.41 -9.35
CA LEU A 237 15.59 7.12 -9.82
C LEU A 237 16.89 6.45 -9.32
N ARG A 238 16.98 6.12 -8.02
CA ARG A 238 18.16 5.42 -7.47
C ARG A 238 18.41 4.08 -8.18
N ALA A 239 17.37 3.32 -8.48
CA ALA A 239 17.50 2.07 -9.24
C ALA A 239 18.02 2.31 -10.66
N LEU A 240 17.49 3.32 -11.37
CA LEU A 240 17.94 3.69 -12.72
C LEU A 240 19.41 4.12 -12.74
N VAL A 241 19.83 4.94 -11.78
CA VAL A 241 21.24 5.34 -11.59
C VAL A 241 22.12 4.13 -11.29
N GLY A 242 21.66 3.21 -10.45
CA GLY A 242 22.35 1.94 -10.18
C GLY A 242 22.51 1.06 -11.41
N MET A 243 21.60 1.16 -12.38
CA MET A 243 21.68 0.47 -13.69
C MET A 243 22.58 1.21 -14.70
N GLY A 244 23.21 2.33 -14.31
CA GLY A 244 24.11 3.11 -15.16
C GLY A 244 23.43 4.18 -16.01
N PHE A 245 22.14 4.47 -15.77
CA PHE A 245 21.44 5.57 -16.42
C PHE A 245 21.47 6.78 -15.49
N GLY A 246 22.12 7.87 -15.86
CA GLY A 246 22.21 9.07 -15.02
C GLY A 246 23.33 10.02 -15.41
N SER A 247 23.24 11.27 -14.98
CA SER A 247 24.19 12.33 -15.35
C SER A 247 25.62 12.10 -14.84
N GLY A 248 25.80 11.22 -13.84
CA GLY A 248 27.10 10.78 -13.32
C GLY A 248 27.66 9.49 -13.91
N ALA A 249 26.93 8.78 -14.77
CA ALA A 249 27.45 7.60 -15.46
C ALA A 249 28.53 8.07 -16.46
N ALA A 250 29.78 7.64 -16.24
CA ALA A 250 30.91 8.06 -17.06
C ALA A 250 30.58 7.88 -18.55
N LYS A 251 30.52 9.01 -19.28
CA LYS A 251 30.51 9.03 -20.74
C LYS A 251 31.69 8.20 -21.25
N LYS A 252 31.45 6.94 -21.65
CA LYS A 252 32.34 6.28 -22.62
C LYS A 252 32.37 7.18 -23.87
N PRO A 253 33.55 7.44 -24.46
CA PRO A 253 33.69 8.46 -25.49
C PRO A 253 32.91 8.12 -26.76
N GLU A 254 32.39 9.18 -27.37
CA GLU A 254 31.75 9.23 -28.69
C GLU A 254 32.68 8.78 -29.84
N PRO A 255 32.12 8.50 -31.03
CA PRO A 255 32.64 7.49 -31.95
C PRO A 255 33.84 7.98 -32.75
N VAL A 256 34.86 7.13 -32.85
CA VAL A 256 35.93 7.31 -33.84
C VAL A 256 35.35 7.03 -35.22
N THR A 257 35.32 8.08 -36.05
CA THR A 257 35.15 7.98 -37.50
C THR A 257 36.23 7.07 -38.10
N GLY A 258 35.87 5.87 -38.54
CA GLY A 258 36.74 4.94 -39.24
C GLY A 258 35.91 3.85 -39.94
N LYS A 259 36.24 3.59 -41.21
CA LYS A 259 35.54 2.73 -42.18
C LYS A 259 35.39 1.26 -41.73
N PRO A 260 34.44 0.51 -42.35
CA PRO A 260 34.06 -0.84 -41.94
C PRO A 260 35.15 -1.84 -42.34
N ASP A 261 35.61 -2.63 -41.37
CA ASP A 261 36.30 -3.88 -41.66
C ASP A 261 35.78 -4.98 -40.74
N GLU A 262 35.64 -6.13 -41.36
CA GLU A 262 34.91 -7.32 -40.92
C GLU A 262 35.57 -7.98 -39.72
N THR A 263 34.83 -8.16 -38.61
CA THR A 263 34.67 -9.41 -37.84
C THR A 263 33.91 -9.13 -36.53
N PRO A 264 32.84 -9.88 -36.21
CA PRO A 264 32.14 -9.73 -34.94
C PRO A 264 32.87 -10.50 -33.83
N ASN A 265 33.26 -9.79 -32.77
CA ASN A 265 33.51 -10.39 -31.46
C ASN A 265 32.15 -10.58 -30.77
N GLU A 266 31.67 -11.82 -30.78
CA GLU A 266 30.71 -12.36 -29.83
C GLU A 266 31.37 -12.31 -28.44
N ASP A 267 30.71 -11.70 -27.44
CA ASP A 267 30.87 -11.95 -25.98
C ASP A 267 30.32 -10.81 -25.07
N ASP A 268 29.33 -10.03 -25.52
CA ASP A 268 28.43 -9.30 -24.61
C ASP A 268 27.04 -9.93 -24.72
N PRO A 269 26.46 -10.50 -23.64
CA PRO A 269 25.14 -11.15 -23.72
C PRO A 269 24.05 -10.09 -23.83
N LYS A 270 23.74 -9.72 -25.07
CA LYS A 270 22.48 -9.10 -25.48
C LYS A 270 21.50 -10.21 -25.81
N ASP A 271 20.78 -10.72 -24.82
CA ASP A 271 19.57 -11.51 -25.04
C ASP A 271 18.72 -11.47 -23.77
N ASP A 272 18.05 -10.33 -23.53
CA ASP A 272 16.78 -10.44 -22.79
C ASP A 272 15.77 -11.03 -23.79
N PRO A 273 15.11 -12.17 -23.51
CA PRO A 273 14.21 -12.82 -24.46
C PRO A 273 13.08 -11.86 -24.86
N GLU A 274 12.91 -11.61 -26.17
CA GLU A 274 11.86 -10.77 -26.77
C GLU A 274 10.48 -10.98 -26.12
N ASP A 275 9.59 -9.97 -26.20
CA ASP A 275 8.17 -10.03 -25.79
C ASP A 275 7.37 -11.04 -26.66
N GLY A 276 7.75 -12.31 -26.60
CA GLY A 276 7.00 -13.45 -27.09
C GLY A 276 6.26 -14.11 -25.94
N LYS A 277 5.09 -14.69 -26.23
CA LYS A 277 4.59 -15.79 -25.39
C LYS A 277 5.66 -16.89 -25.38
N ALA A 278 5.80 -17.58 -24.25
CA ALA A 278 6.71 -18.73 -24.18
C ALA A 278 6.44 -19.68 -25.36
N PRO A 279 7.47 -20.25 -26.00
CA PRO A 279 7.30 -21.15 -27.13
C PRO A 279 6.30 -22.25 -26.78
N VAL A 280 5.21 -22.31 -27.53
CA VAL A 280 4.16 -23.30 -27.37
C VAL A 280 4.67 -24.65 -27.88
N ALA A 281 4.67 -25.66 -27.02
CA ALA A 281 5.13 -27.00 -27.37
C ALA A 281 4.00 -27.93 -27.85
N GLY A 282 2.73 -27.48 -27.76
CA GLY A 282 1.53 -28.28 -28.10
C GLY A 282 0.23 -27.49 -27.93
N GLY A 283 -0.91 -28.08 -28.33
CA GLY A 283 -2.20 -27.40 -28.25
C GLY A 283 -2.73 -27.24 -26.82
N ALA A 284 -3.51 -26.18 -26.57
CA ALA A 284 -4.16 -25.96 -25.29
C ALA A 284 -5.24 -27.03 -25.01
N LEU A 285 -5.28 -27.51 -23.76
CA LEU A 285 -6.29 -28.41 -23.24
C LEU A 285 -7.08 -27.70 -22.13
N THR A 286 -8.40 -27.87 -22.10
CA THR A 286 -9.23 -27.37 -20.99
C THR A 286 -9.60 -28.52 -20.06
N ALA A 287 -9.25 -28.40 -18.79
CA ALA A 287 -9.67 -29.31 -17.73
C ALA A 287 -10.81 -28.71 -16.92
N LYS A 288 -11.77 -29.55 -16.54
CA LYS A 288 -12.83 -29.19 -15.58
C LYS A 288 -12.38 -29.57 -14.18
N LEU A 289 -12.57 -28.66 -13.24
CA LEU A 289 -12.25 -28.87 -11.83
C LEU A 289 -13.54 -29.05 -11.03
N SER A 290 -13.43 -29.76 -9.91
CA SER A 290 -14.53 -30.05 -9.00
C SER A 290 -14.22 -29.53 -7.61
N PHE A 291 -15.21 -28.91 -6.98
CA PHE A 291 -15.07 -28.39 -5.62
C PHE A 291 -14.85 -29.50 -4.59
N GLN A 292 -13.92 -29.28 -3.68
CA GLN A 292 -13.64 -30.12 -2.52
C GLN A 292 -13.59 -29.25 -1.25
N GLU A 293 -14.03 -29.81 -0.12
CA GLU A 293 -13.96 -29.14 1.17
C GLU A 293 -12.62 -29.38 1.87
N ILE A 294 -12.12 -28.34 2.53
CA ILE A 294 -10.97 -28.43 3.44
C ILE A 294 -11.46 -29.00 4.77
N LYS A 295 -10.87 -30.12 5.20
CA LYS A 295 -11.30 -30.87 6.40
C LYS A 295 -10.64 -30.40 7.71
N GLY A 296 -9.88 -29.31 7.70
CA GLY A 296 -9.22 -28.78 8.89
C GLY A 296 -8.30 -27.60 8.62
N LEU A 297 -7.97 -26.88 9.69
CA LEU A 297 -7.16 -25.66 9.70
C LEU A 297 -5.66 -25.86 9.42
N LYS A 298 -5.17 -27.10 9.50
CA LYS A 298 -3.73 -27.40 9.52
C LYS A 298 -3.14 -27.47 8.13
N ASP A 299 -3.03 -26.32 7.50
CA ASP A 299 -2.30 -26.18 6.25
C ASP A 299 -1.46 -24.89 6.25
N ASP A 300 -0.41 -24.91 7.08
CA ASP A 300 0.63 -23.87 7.12
C ASP A 300 1.58 -23.92 5.91
N GLN A 301 1.31 -24.82 4.97
CA GLN A 301 2.06 -25.03 3.75
C GLN A 301 1.49 -24.25 2.56
N ARG A 302 0.54 -23.34 2.82
CA ARG A 302 0.02 -22.38 1.84
C ARG A 302 0.62 -20.98 2.04
N PRO A 303 0.92 -20.24 0.95
CA PRO A 303 1.64 -18.96 0.95
C PRO A 303 0.89 -17.74 1.49
N ASN A 304 0.11 -17.86 2.57
CA ASN A 304 -0.58 -16.74 3.20
C ASN A 304 -0.34 -16.63 4.71
N TYR A 305 -0.27 -15.39 5.18
CA TYR A 305 0.12 -15.05 6.55
C TYR A 305 -0.92 -15.49 7.61
N TYR A 306 -2.20 -15.53 7.25
CA TYR A 306 -3.31 -15.80 8.18
C TYR A 306 -3.83 -17.24 8.16
N LEU A 307 -3.25 -18.15 7.37
CA LEU A 307 -3.69 -19.54 7.28
C LEU A 307 -3.15 -20.42 8.43
N ASP A 308 -3.36 -19.99 9.68
CA ASP A 308 -2.98 -20.77 10.86
C ASP A 308 -3.95 -20.58 12.04
N GLU A 309 -3.62 -21.15 13.21
CA GLU A 309 -4.50 -21.18 14.39
C GLU A 309 -4.76 -19.81 15.05
N HIS A 310 -4.08 -18.73 14.63
CA HIS A 310 -4.29 -17.38 15.18
C HIS A 310 -5.49 -16.68 14.54
N ARG A 311 -6.71 -17.15 14.86
CA ARG A 311 -7.95 -16.61 14.25
C ARG A 311 -8.14 -15.10 14.33
N GLN A 312 -7.51 -14.43 15.30
CA GLN A 312 -7.67 -12.99 15.52
C GLN A 312 -7.02 -12.16 14.42
N ILE A 313 -6.23 -12.79 13.55
CA ILE A 313 -5.60 -12.13 12.39
C ILE A 313 -6.21 -12.61 11.07
N TRP A 314 -7.19 -13.52 11.13
CA TRP A 314 -7.97 -13.90 9.97
C TRP A 314 -8.79 -12.70 9.48
N PRO A 315 -9.14 -12.67 8.19
CA PRO A 315 -10.22 -11.84 7.70
C PRO A 315 -11.46 -11.95 8.59
N ALA A 316 -12.12 -10.82 8.83
CA ALA A 316 -13.25 -10.76 9.73
C ALA A 316 -14.38 -9.86 9.22
N VAL A 317 -15.61 -10.31 9.43
CA VAL A 317 -16.83 -9.51 9.28
C VAL A 317 -17.19 -8.93 10.64
N GLN A 318 -17.42 -7.62 10.69
CA GLN A 318 -17.80 -6.90 11.90
C GLN A 318 -19.28 -6.52 11.84
N LEU A 319 -20.08 -7.07 12.74
CA LEU A 319 -21.50 -6.79 12.86
C LEU A 319 -21.76 -5.97 14.13
N ARG A 320 -22.76 -5.09 14.08
CA ARG A 320 -23.21 -4.29 15.23
C ARG A 320 -24.33 -5.02 15.97
N ALA A 321 -25.33 -4.30 16.47
CA ALA A 321 -26.52 -4.87 17.09
C ALA A 321 -27.31 -5.79 16.12
N PRO A 322 -28.21 -6.65 16.64
CA PRO A 322 -29.16 -7.40 15.81
C PRO A 322 -29.90 -6.50 14.81
N GLY A 323 -30.05 -6.97 13.58
CA GLY A 323 -30.52 -6.23 12.40
C GLY A 323 -29.40 -5.62 11.55
N SER A 324 -28.15 -5.59 12.06
CA SER A 324 -27.02 -5.11 11.27
C SER A 324 -26.61 -6.09 10.17
N LYS A 325 -26.07 -5.53 9.08
CA LYS A 325 -25.61 -6.26 7.91
C LYS A 325 -24.21 -5.80 7.52
N SER A 326 -23.41 -6.70 6.96
CA SER A 326 -22.08 -6.37 6.44
C SER A 326 -21.71 -7.34 5.32
N ASP A 327 -21.02 -6.84 4.30
CA ASP A 327 -20.53 -7.68 3.22
C ASP A 327 -19.32 -8.48 3.69
N ILE A 328 -19.09 -9.65 3.09
CA ILE A 328 -17.83 -10.38 3.28
C ILE A 328 -16.71 -9.56 2.63
N PRO A 329 -15.71 -9.08 3.38
CA PRO A 329 -14.57 -8.40 2.78
C PRO A 329 -13.96 -9.27 1.67
N ARG A 330 -13.46 -8.61 0.61
CA ARG A 330 -12.72 -9.18 -0.54
C ARG A 330 -13.54 -9.80 -1.67
N LEU A 331 -14.75 -10.27 -1.41
CA LEU A 331 -15.64 -10.89 -2.41
C LEU A 331 -16.33 -9.88 -3.36
N GLY A 332 -16.11 -8.58 -3.12
CA GLY A 332 -16.71 -7.49 -3.88
C GLY A 332 -18.19 -7.22 -3.52
N PRO A 333 -18.79 -6.15 -4.09
CA PRO A 333 -20.09 -5.66 -3.66
C PRO A 333 -21.28 -6.53 -4.08
N ASN A 334 -21.08 -7.59 -4.88
CA ASN A 334 -22.15 -8.48 -5.35
C ASN A 334 -22.11 -9.86 -4.68
N GLY A 335 -21.21 -10.07 -3.71
CA GLY A 335 -21.17 -11.29 -2.92
C GLY A 335 -22.26 -11.37 -1.85
N PRO A 336 -22.39 -12.52 -1.18
CA PRO A 336 -23.29 -12.69 -0.06
C PRO A 336 -23.08 -11.66 1.05
N GLN A 337 -24.17 -11.33 1.73
CA GLN A 337 -24.19 -10.42 2.87
C GLN A 337 -24.38 -11.19 4.17
N ILE A 338 -23.70 -10.78 5.22
CA ILE A 338 -23.87 -11.38 6.54
C ILE A 338 -24.83 -10.52 7.37
N ILE A 339 -25.82 -11.16 7.98
CA ILE A 339 -26.88 -10.54 8.78
C ILE A 339 -26.82 -11.04 10.20
N ARG A 340 -26.81 -10.12 11.18
CA ARG A 340 -26.98 -10.48 12.59
C ARG A 340 -28.46 -10.51 12.94
N GLU A 341 -29.11 -11.66 12.97
CA GLU A 341 -30.55 -11.73 13.33
C GLU A 341 -30.81 -11.73 14.85
N GLY A 342 -29.82 -12.11 15.65
CA GLY A 342 -29.97 -12.18 17.10
C GLY A 342 -28.67 -12.02 17.85
N ALA A 343 -28.72 -12.15 19.18
CA ALA A 343 -27.54 -12.00 20.04
C ALA A 343 -26.40 -12.95 19.65
N ALA A 344 -26.74 -14.19 19.27
CA ALA A 344 -25.78 -15.20 18.80
C ALA A 344 -26.29 -15.94 17.54
N LYS A 345 -27.21 -15.31 16.78
CA LYS A 345 -27.74 -15.85 15.53
C LYS A 345 -27.27 -14.97 14.39
N VAL A 346 -26.57 -15.59 13.44
CA VAL A 346 -26.01 -14.92 12.26
C VAL A 346 -26.39 -15.73 11.04
N MET A 347 -26.85 -15.03 10.02
CA MET A 347 -27.26 -15.62 8.75
C MET A 347 -26.42 -15.04 7.62
N ILE A 348 -26.34 -15.80 6.53
CA ILE A 348 -25.76 -15.45 5.26
C ILE A 348 -26.95 -15.29 4.30
N ASP A 349 -27.06 -14.10 3.72
CA ASP A 349 -28.02 -13.69 2.71
C ASP A 349 -27.32 -13.76 1.36
N LEU A 350 -27.62 -14.81 0.60
CA LEU A 350 -26.90 -15.18 -0.62
C LEU A 350 -27.37 -14.33 -1.81
N ASP A 351 -28.65 -13.95 -1.85
CA ASP A 351 -29.24 -13.19 -2.95
C ASP A 351 -29.46 -11.70 -2.64
N ARG A 352 -29.17 -11.29 -1.41
CA ARG A 352 -29.28 -9.91 -0.89
C ARG A 352 -30.72 -9.41 -0.84
N ASP A 353 -31.70 -10.31 -0.71
CA ASP A 353 -33.12 -9.94 -0.50
C ASP A 353 -33.38 -9.36 0.90
N GLY A 354 -32.39 -9.50 1.79
CA GLY A 354 -32.38 -9.01 3.14
C GLY A 354 -32.80 -10.02 4.20
N THR A 355 -33.02 -11.27 3.81
CA THR A 355 -33.40 -12.44 4.60
C THR A 355 -32.23 -13.43 4.64
N GLY A 356 -32.02 -14.09 5.77
CA GLY A 356 -30.99 -15.11 5.87
C GLY A 356 -31.36 -16.43 5.20
N ASP A 357 -30.52 -16.91 4.28
CA ASP A 357 -30.69 -18.21 3.60
C ASP A 357 -29.98 -19.36 4.32
N MET A 358 -28.83 -19.05 4.93
CA MET A 358 -27.93 -20.04 5.52
C MET A 358 -27.40 -19.54 6.86
N GLU A 359 -27.29 -20.41 7.86
CA GLU A 359 -26.75 -20.02 9.16
C GLU A 359 -25.22 -19.97 9.13
N TRP A 360 -24.63 -18.91 9.68
CA TRP A 360 -23.21 -18.87 10.03
C TRP A 360 -23.05 -19.53 11.41
N PRO A 361 -22.41 -20.71 11.52
CA PRO A 361 -22.33 -21.44 12.77
C PRO A 361 -21.59 -20.61 13.83
N ALA A 362 -22.33 -20.11 14.81
CA ALA A 362 -21.80 -19.29 15.89
C ALA A 362 -21.32 -20.11 17.10
N LYS A 363 -21.51 -21.44 17.06
CA LYS A 363 -21.18 -22.38 18.14
C LYS A 363 -20.67 -23.67 17.52
N GLY A 364 -19.71 -24.33 18.20
CA GLY A 364 -19.24 -25.65 17.80
C GLY A 364 -17.75 -25.68 17.49
N LYS A 365 -17.34 -26.71 16.73
CA LYS A 365 -15.99 -26.81 16.19
C LYS A 365 -15.90 -25.91 14.94
N LEU A 366 -14.69 -25.67 14.47
CA LEU A 366 -14.46 -24.99 13.20
C LEU A 366 -15.13 -25.82 12.09
N ASP A 367 -16.17 -25.24 11.47
CA ASP A 367 -16.97 -25.89 10.44
C ASP A 367 -16.82 -25.13 9.10
N THR A 368 -16.95 -25.86 8.00
CA THR A 368 -16.94 -25.30 6.65
C THR A 368 -18.37 -24.98 6.23
N VAL A 369 -18.61 -23.73 5.86
CA VAL A 369 -19.83 -23.28 5.22
C VAL A 369 -19.61 -23.26 3.72
N VAL A 370 -20.42 -24.03 2.97
CA VAL A 370 -20.36 -24.10 1.52
C VAL A 370 -21.57 -23.40 0.93
N MET A 371 -21.32 -22.42 0.07
CA MET A 371 -22.34 -21.62 -0.61
C MET A 371 -22.11 -21.64 -2.13
N GLU A 372 -23.12 -21.25 -2.90
CA GLU A 372 -22.97 -21.02 -4.34
C GLU A 372 -22.86 -19.51 -4.60
N ILE A 373 -21.82 -19.10 -5.35
CA ILE A 373 -21.58 -17.71 -5.73
C ILE A 373 -21.39 -17.57 -7.24
N GLY A 374 -21.56 -16.36 -7.74
CA GLY A 374 -21.47 -16.04 -9.17
C GLY A 374 -22.71 -16.43 -9.96
N GLU A 375 -22.70 -16.08 -11.25
CA GLU A 375 -23.83 -16.28 -12.15
C GLU A 375 -23.37 -16.95 -13.46
N GLY A 376 -24.31 -17.58 -14.17
CA GLY A 376 -24.06 -18.20 -15.47
C GLY A 376 -22.91 -19.21 -15.43
N ALA A 377 -21.96 -19.07 -16.35
CA ALA A 377 -20.79 -19.96 -16.43
C ALA A 377 -19.80 -19.79 -15.27
N ALA A 378 -19.84 -18.65 -14.55
CA ALA A 378 -19.00 -18.41 -13.38
C ALA A 378 -19.66 -18.88 -12.06
N LYS A 379 -20.86 -19.45 -12.11
CA LYS A 379 -21.53 -20.01 -10.93
C LYS A 379 -20.73 -21.20 -10.39
N ARG A 380 -20.38 -21.16 -9.11
CA ARG A 380 -19.51 -22.16 -8.46
C ARG A 380 -19.81 -22.31 -6.99
N LYS A 381 -19.42 -23.46 -6.42
CA LYS A 381 -19.35 -23.64 -4.97
C LYS A 381 -18.16 -22.87 -4.42
N TRP A 382 -18.35 -22.26 -3.26
CA TRP A 382 -17.33 -21.54 -2.51
C TRP A 382 -17.44 -21.89 -1.03
N GLY A 383 -16.31 -22.17 -0.40
CA GLY A 383 -16.26 -22.71 0.96
C GLY A 383 -15.47 -21.80 1.89
N LEU A 384 -16.01 -21.53 3.07
CA LEU A 384 -15.33 -20.80 4.15
C LEU A 384 -15.29 -21.64 5.41
N MET A 385 -14.13 -21.77 6.05
CA MET A 385 -14.09 -22.22 7.45
C MET A 385 -14.35 -21.00 8.33
N VAL A 386 -15.32 -21.10 9.23
CA VAL A 386 -15.81 -19.93 9.95
C VAL A 386 -15.81 -20.12 11.47
N GLU A 387 -15.59 -19.02 12.18
CA GLU A 387 -15.58 -18.98 13.64
C GLU A 387 -16.09 -17.63 14.17
N VAL A 388 -16.45 -17.60 15.46
CA VAL A 388 -16.87 -16.40 16.19
C VAL A 388 -15.90 -16.14 17.34
N GLY A 389 -15.70 -14.87 17.67
CA GLY A 389 -14.87 -14.49 18.81
C GLY A 389 -15.34 -15.12 20.14
N ARG A 390 -14.37 -15.37 21.04
CA ARG A 390 -14.58 -16.13 22.28
C ARG A 390 -14.38 -15.27 23.52
N THR A 391 -14.93 -15.71 24.66
CA THR A 391 -14.76 -15.03 25.95
C THR A 391 -13.30 -14.97 26.41
N GLN A 392 -12.53 -16.01 26.07
CA GLN A 392 -11.09 -16.06 26.29
C GLN A 392 -10.41 -16.26 24.95
N ASP A 393 -9.81 -15.18 24.47
CA ASP A 393 -9.01 -15.15 23.26
C ASP A 393 -7.61 -14.61 23.56
N PHE A 394 -6.66 -14.79 22.64
CA PHE A 394 -5.30 -14.26 22.78
C PHE A 394 -4.91 -13.45 21.56
N TYR A 395 -4.52 -12.19 21.76
CA TYR A 395 -4.04 -11.30 20.73
C TYR A 395 -2.65 -10.80 21.12
N GLN A 396 -1.62 -11.10 20.33
CA GLN A 396 -0.23 -10.73 20.64
C GLN A 396 0.21 -11.19 22.05
N GLY A 397 -0.28 -12.35 22.48
CA GLY A 397 -0.05 -12.91 23.81
C GLY A 397 -0.90 -12.32 24.94
N GLN A 398 -1.72 -11.30 24.66
CA GLN A 398 -2.64 -10.70 25.64
C GLN A 398 -4.00 -11.36 25.60
N GLN A 399 -4.54 -11.68 26.77
CA GLN A 399 -5.87 -12.25 26.88
C GLN A 399 -6.94 -11.19 26.59
N MET A 400 -7.87 -11.50 25.69
CA MET A 400 -8.94 -10.62 25.22
C MET A 400 -10.31 -11.31 25.36
N ASN A 401 -11.36 -10.51 25.53
CA ASN A 401 -12.74 -10.98 25.39
C ASN A 401 -13.28 -10.52 24.04
N LEU A 402 -13.38 -11.46 23.09
CA LEU A 402 -13.94 -11.23 21.76
C LEU A 402 -15.34 -11.87 21.62
N ALA A 403 -15.97 -12.29 22.71
CA ALA A 403 -17.31 -12.85 22.67
C ALA A 403 -18.32 -11.81 22.13
N PRO A 404 -19.36 -12.24 21.39
CA PRO A 404 -20.42 -11.35 20.95
C PRO A 404 -21.05 -10.58 22.13
N THR A 405 -21.25 -9.28 21.97
CA THR A 405 -21.98 -8.41 22.90
C THR A 405 -23.28 -7.92 22.25
N SER A 406 -24.13 -7.18 22.98
CA SER A 406 -25.32 -6.56 22.38
C SER A 406 -24.98 -5.64 21.21
N ASP A 407 -23.80 -5.03 21.23
CA ASP A 407 -23.46 -3.91 20.37
C ASP A 407 -22.52 -4.32 19.23
N GLN A 408 -21.77 -5.40 19.40
CA GLN A 408 -20.79 -5.86 18.41
C GLN A 408 -20.59 -7.38 18.39
N MET A 409 -20.19 -7.89 17.24
CA MET A 409 -19.83 -9.29 17.02
C MET A 409 -18.80 -9.36 15.88
N SER A 410 -17.70 -10.08 16.10
CA SER A 410 -16.70 -10.36 15.07
C SER A 410 -16.82 -11.81 14.61
N LEU A 411 -16.87 -11.99 13.29
CA LEU A 411 -16.91 -13.30 12.63
C LEU A 411 -15.62 -13.48 11.85
N PHE A 412 -14.85 -14.52 12.15
CA PHE A 412 -13.56 -14.79 11.52
C PHE A 412 -13.73 -15.88 10.47
N TYR A 413 -13.01 -15.76 9.36
CA TYR A 413 -13.10 -16.74 8.29
C TYR A 413 -11.79 -16.90 7.51
N ILE A 414 -11.61 -18.09 6.95
CA ILE A 414 -10.51 -18.47 6.06
C ILE A 414 -11.04 -19.38 4.95
N PRO A 415 -10.26 -19.67 3.90
CA PRO A 415 -10.69 -20.58 2.84
C PRO A 415 -11.04 -21.95 3.41
N GLY A 416 -12.22 -22.46 3.02
CA GLY A 416 -12.77 -23.75 3.43
C GLY A 416 -12.98 -24.74 2.29
N GLY A 417 -12.60 -24.40 1.07
CA GLY A 417 -12.65 -25.30 -0.07
C GLY A 417 -11.60 -24.98 -1.12
N TYR A 418 -11.46 -25.87 -2.09
CA TYR A 418 -10.56 -25.75 -3.24
C TYR A 418 -11.18 -26.43 -4.48
N MET A 419 -10.64 -26.14 -5.66
CA MET A 419 -11.01 -26.80 -6.91
C MET A 419 -9.96 -27.84 -7.26
N ALA A 420 -10.37 -29.09 -7.50
CA ALA A 420 -9.49 -30.21 -7.76
C ALA A 420 -9.74 -30.83 -9.14
N GLY A 421 -8.69 -31.29 -9.80
CA GLY A 421 -8.79 -32.08 -11.03
C GLY A 421 -7.44 -32.36 -11.67
N GLU A 422 -7.48 -33.12 -12.76
CA GLU A 422 -6.28 -33.52 -13.50
C GLU A 422 -6.01 -32.57 -14.67
N VAL A 423 -4.78 -32.07 -14.78
CA VAL A 423 -4.27 -31.29 -15.91
C VAL A 423 -3.00 -31.91 -16.44
N ALA A 424 -2.95 -32.17 -17.76
CA ALA A 424 -1.77 -32.78 -18.39
C ALA A 424 -1.28 -34.07 -17.68
N GLY A 425 -2.19 -34.88 -17.11
CA GLY A 425 -1.84 -36.09 -16.36
C GLY A 425 -1.40 -35.87 -14.92
N VAL A 426 -1.53 -34.65 -14.39
CA VAL A 426 -1.09 -34.25 -13.05
C VAL A 426 -2.27 -33.71 -12.25
N GLU A 427 -2.49 -34.23 -11.05
CA GLU A 427 -3.52 -33.73 -10.14
C GLU A 427 -3.14 -32.34 -9.63
N ILE A 428 -4.07 -31.41 -9.68
CA ILE A 428 -3.92 -30.06 -9.12
C ILE A 428 -5.05 -29.71 -8.17
N GLU A 429 -4.73 -28.88 -7.18
CA GLU A 429 -5.68 -28.27 -6.26
C GLU A 429 -5.50 -26.74 -6.30
N LEU A 430 -6.52 -26.00 -6.75
CA LEU A 430 -6.53 -24.54 -6.76
C LEU A 430 -7.28 -24.00 -5.54
N TYR A 431 -6.60 -23.15 -4.77
CA TYR A 431 -7.10 -22.52 -3.57
C TYR A 431 -7.38 -21.04 -3.83
N ASP A 432 -8.59 -20.60 -3.49
CA ASP A 432 -8.93 -19.17 -3.35
C ASP A 432 -8.49 -18.73 -1.94
N ASP A 433 -7.18 -18.51 -1.81
CA ASP A 433 -6.61 -18.15 -0.53
C ASP A 433 -6.79 -16.66 -0.24
N ASN A 434 -6.84 -15.81 -1.27
CA ASN A 434 -7.04 -14.37 -1.11
C ASN A 434 -8.52 -14.00 -0.83
N LEU A 435 -9.46 -14.93 -1.03
CA LEU A 435 -10.89 -14.83 -0.75
C LEU A 435 -11.62 -13.82 -1.67
N ASP A 436 -11.15 -13.64 -2.89
CA ASP A 436 -11.83 -12.83 -3.92
C ASP A 436 -12.97 -13.59 -4.62
N GLY A 437 -13.13 -14.87 -4.28
CA GLY A 437 -14.13 -15.78 -4.80
C GLY A 437 -13.64 -16.57 -6.01
N VAL A 438 -12.54 -16.23 -6.64
CA VAL A 438 -12.03 -16.87 -7.88
C VAL A 438 -10.91 -17.82 -7.52
N TYR A 439 -11.08 -19.12 -7.75
CA TYR A 439 -10.01 -20.08 -7.48
C TYR A 439 -8.86 -19.93 -8.48
N GLY A 440 -7.67 -19.57 -7.98
CA GLY A 440 -6.47 -19.40 -8.80
C GLY A 440 -6.36 -18.00 -9.42
N SER A 441 -6.88 -16.99 -8.73
CA SER A 441 -6.69 -15.58 -9.08
C SER A 441 -5.22 -15.17 -8.96
N MET A 442 -4.85 -14.11 -9.69
CA MET A 442 -3.52 -13.53 -9.58
C MET A 442 -3.37 -12.77 -8.26
N PRO A 443 -2.14 -12.66 -7.70
CA PRO A 443 -1.90 -11.97 -6.44
C PRO A 443 -2.55 -10.59 -6.31
N SER A 444 -3.22 -10.35 -5.18
CA SER A 444 -3.75 -9.04 -4.81
C SER A 444 -2.89 -8.41 -3.71
N ALA A 445 -2.79 -7.08 -3.66
CA ALA A 445 -1.95 -6.37 -2.69
C ALA A 445 -2.79 -5.63 -1.64
N TRP A 446 -2.44 -5.81 -0.37
CA TRP A 446 -3.20 -5.27 0.76
C TRP A 446 -2.33 -4.42 1.67
N ALA A 447 -2.76 -3.17 1.90
CA ALA A 447 -2.13 -2.26 2.86
C ALA A 447 -2.64 -2.53 4.28
N HIS A 448 -2.18 -3.62 4.89
CA HIS A 448 -2.50 -3.95 6.28
C HIS A 448 -1.99 -2.83 7.20
N THR A 449 -2.83 -2.36 8.13
CA THR A 449 -2.49 -1.26 9.05
C THR A 449 -1.34 -1.59 10.00
N GLN A 450 -0.97 -2.86 10.11
CA GLN A 450 0.15 -3.37 10.90
C GLN A 450 1.51 -3.31 10.18
N LEU A 451 1.54 -2.93 8.90
CA LEU A 451 2.76 -2.74 8.12
C LEU A 451 3.30 -1.32 8.29
N LYS A 452 4.59 -1.11 7.98
CA LYS A 452 5.10 0.24 7.73
C LYS A 452 4.25 0.93 6.65
N SER A 453 3.89 2.20 6.91
CA SER A 453 3.10 3.01 5.98
C SER A 453 3.69 2.99 4.57
N GLY A 454 2.83 2.80 3.57
CA GLY A 454 3.22 2.73 2.16
C GLY A 454 3.60 1.33 1.67
N MET A 455 3.74 0.35 2.56
CA MET A 455 3.95 -1.04 2.16
C MET A 455 2.64 -1.79 1.99
N THR A 456 2.66 -2.77 1.10
CA THR A 456 1.57 -3.71 0.91
C THR A 456 2.09 -5.13 1.09
N GLN A 457 1.22 -6.01 1.59
CA GLN A 457 1.44 -7.43 1.60
C GLN A 457 0.65 -8.05 0.46
N PRO A 458 1.26 -8.88 -0.39
CA PRO A 458 0.50 -9.66 -1.33
C PRO A 458 -0.25 -10.78 -0.61
N GLU A 459 -1.45 -11.06 -1.11
CA GLU A 459 -2.25 -12.22 -0.77
C GLU A 459 -2.48 -12.99 -2.06
N VAL A 460 -2.04 -14.24 -2.06
CA VAL A 460 -1.88 -15.02 -3.28
C VAL A 460 -2.75 -16.24 -3.19
N ASP A 461 -3.48 -16.55 -4.25
CA ASP A 461 -4.02 -17.89 -4.39
C ASP A 461 -2.89 -18.89 -4.55
N SER A 462 -3.20 -20.15 -4.28
CA SER A 462 -2.19 -21.21 -4.32
C SER A 462 -2.63 -22.41 -5.12
N ILE A 463 -1.64 -23.12 -5.65
CA ILE A 463 -1.79 -24.36 -6.39
C ILE A 463 -0.97 -25.44 -5.70
N ARG A 464 -1.61 -26.56 -5.33
CA ARG A 464 -0.89 -27.79 -4.97
C ARG A 464 -0.83 -28.68 -6.20
N ILE A 465 0.35 -29.24 -6.46
CA ILE A 465 0.65 -30.05 -7.64
C ILE A 465 1.01 -31.44 -7.16
N ASP A 466 0.36 -32.47 -7.71
CA ASP A 466 0.64 -33.89 -7.45
C ASP A 466 0.75 -34.28 -5.95
N GLY A 467 -0.12 -33.70 -5.12
CA GLY A 467 -0.12 -33.95 -3.68
C GLY A 467 1.12 -33.45 -2.94
N GLU A 468 1.92 -32.55 -3.55
CA GLU A 468 3.06 -31.93 -2.91
C GLU A 468 2.68 -31.30 -1.57
N LYS A 469 3.57 -31.45 -0.58
CA LYS A 469 3.30 -30.93 0.76
C LYS A 469 3.11 -29.39 0.75
N MET A 470 3.96 -28.68 0.01
CA MET A 470 3.95 -27.23 -0.08
C MET A 470 3.18 -26.78 -1.30
N ALA A 471 2.19 -25.91 -1.11
CA ALA A 471 1.52 -25.27 -2.23
C ALA A 471 2.42 -24.17 -2.82
N GLN A 472 2.37 -24.03 -4.13
CA GLN A 472 3.03 -22.96 -4.87
C GLN A 472 2.07 -21.75 -4.99
N PRO A 473 2.58 -20.51 -5.06
CA PRO A 473 1.75 -19.38 -5.45
C PRO A 473 1.17 -19.60 -6.85
N MET A 474 -0.10 -19.28 -7.03
CA MET A 474 -0.72 -19.32 -8.34
C MET A 474 0.01 -18.38 -9.30
N SER A 475 0.27 -18.90 -10.50
CA SER A 475 1.08 -18.24 -11.52
C SER A 475 0.52 -18.54 -12.90
N GLN A 476 0.78 -17.64 -13.86
CA GLN A 476 0.49 -17.92 -15.26
C GLN A 476 1.33 -19.10 -15.78
N TYR A 477 2.60 -19.18 -15.38
CA TYR A 477 3.49 -20.26 -15.77
C TYR A 477 3.82 -21.13 -14.56
N VAL A 478 3.56 -22.43 -14.65
CA VAL A 478 3.71 -23.37 -13.55
C VAL A 478 4.45 -24.61 -14.04
N ASN A 479 5.42 -25.07 -13.25
CA ASN A 479 6.06 -26.37 -13.48
C ASN A 479 5.19 -27.48 -12.85
N LEU A 480 4.55 -28.28 -13.69
CA LEU A 480 3.68 -29.39 -13.28
C LEU A 480 4.48 -30.69 -13.03
N GLY A 481 5.67 -30.57 -12.42
CA GLY A 481 6.54 -31.71 -12.10
C GLY A 481 6.94 -32.50 -13.34
N SER A 482 6.50 -33.76 -13.44
CA SER A 482 6.85 -34.64 -14.56
C SER A 482 6.33 -34.16 -15.92
N ALA A 483 5.30 -33.31 -15.94
CA ALA A 483 4.79 -32.73 -17.18
C ALA A 483 5.59 -31.48 -17.61
N GLY A 484 6.42 -30.91 -16.74
CA GLY A 484 7.21 -29.72 -17.01
C GLY A 484 6.39 -28.43 -17.03
N TRP A 485 6.94 -27.39 -17.68
CA TRP A 485 6.37 -26.04 -17.68
C TRP A 485 5.11 -25.93 -18.55
N HIS A 486 4.09 -25.29 -17.99
CA HIS A 486 2.82 -25.03 -18.66
C HIS A 486 2.35 -23.60 -18.41
N ALA A 487 1.69 -23.01 -19.40
CA ALA A 487 0.89 -21.82 -19.24
C ALA A 487 -0.52 -22.23 -18.79
N LEU A 488 -0.95 -21.72 -17.64
CA LEU A 488 -2.26 -21.92 -17.05
C LEU A 488 -3.08 -20.65 -17.23
N THR A 489 -4.34 -20.81 -17.64
CA THR A 489 -5.34 -19.73 -17.65
C THR A 489 -6.56 -20.21 -16.90
N VAL A 490 -6.89 -19.51 -15.82
CA VAL A 490 -8.10 -19.75 -15.04
C VAL A 490 -9.31 -19.25 -15.82
N LEU A 491 -10.28 -20.14 -16.02
CA LEU A 491 -11.53 -19.88 -16.72
C LEU A 491 -12.69 -20.05 -15.75
N ASN A 492 -13.81 -19.37 -16.03
CA ASN A 492 -15.07 -19.58 -15.31
C ASN A 492 -14.92 -19.50 -13.77
N ALA A 493 -14.11 -18.54 -13.32
CA ALA A 493 -13.78 -18.32 -11.92
C ALA A 493 -13.17 -19.54 -11.19
N GLY A 494 -12.39 -20.36 -11.93
CA GLY A 494 -11.62 -21.47 -11.39
C GLY A 494 -12.31 -22.82 -11.43
N THR A 495 -13.52 -22.91 -12.01
CA THR A 495 -14.13 -24.22 -12.30
C THR A 495 -13.48 -24.91 -13.49
N GLU A 496 -12.74 -24.18 -14.31
CA GLU A 496 -12.03 -24.69 -15.48
C GLU A 496 -10.65 -24.06 -15.59
N VAL A 497 -9.69 -24.80 -16.12
CA VAL A 497 -8.34 -24.31 -16.39
C VAL A 497 -7.96 -24.71 -17.80
N SER A 498 -7.53 -23.72 -18.59
CA SER A 498 -6.84 -23.98 -19.86
C SER A 498 -5.34 -24.14 -19.59
N VAL A 499 -4.75 -25.18 -20.16
CA VAL A 499 -3.36 -25.58 -19.94
C VAL A 499 -2.67 -25.77 -21.28
N GLU A 500 -1.57 -25.08 -21.49
CA GLU A 500 -0.78 -25.11 -22.72
C GLU A 500 0.69 -25.41 -22.39
N PRO A 501 1.29 -26.49 -22.94
CA PRO A 501 2.68 -26.83 -22.64
C PRO A 501 3.62 -25.78 -23.25
N VAL A 502 4.63 -25.38 -22.48
CA VAL A 502 5.61 -24.38 -22.90
C VAL A 502 7.03 -24.84 -22.56
N THR A 503 8.00 -24.34 -23.33
CA THR A 503 9.42 -24.64 -23.09
C THR A 503 10.16 -23.37 -22.71
N PHE A 504 10.95 -23.45 -21.63
CA PHE A 504 11.88 -22.40 -21.23
C PHE A 504 13.31 -22.94 -21.22
N LYS A 505 14.27 -22.05 -21.48
CA LYS A 505 15.61 -22.23 -20.92
C LYS A 505 15.52 -22.05 -19.42
N THR A 506 16.14 -22.92 -18.65
CA THR A 506 16.00 -22.92 -17.18
C THR A 506 17.34 -22.83 -16.48
N GLY A 507 17.34 -22.15 -15.34
CA GLY A 507 18.38 -22.25 -14.32
C GLY A 507 17.76 -22.64 -12.99
N THR A 508 18.47 -22.38 -11.89
CA THR A 508 17.98 -22.69 -10.54
C THR A 508 18.17 -21.55 -9.57
N LEU A 509 17.21 -21.39 -8.67
CA LEU A 509 17.29 -20.50 -7.50
C LEU A 509 17.42 -21.34 -6.24
N GLN A 510 18.24 -20.88 -5.30
CA GLN A 510 18.40 -21.54 -4.01
C GLN A 510 18.41 -20.52 -2.85
N LEU A 511 17.51 -20.68 -1.89
CA LEU A 511 17.49 -19.87 -0.67
C LEU A 511 18.68 -20.21 0.24
N LYS A 512 19.46 -19.19 0.61
CA LYS A 512 20.50 -19.21 1.65
C LYS A 512 20.11 -18.28 2.80
N ALA A 513 19.33 -18.81 3.73
CA ALA A 513 18.90 -18.05 4.91
C ALA A 513 19.76 -18.35 6.14
N LYS A 514 20.22 -17.29 6.84
CA LYS A 514 20.88 -17.39 8.16
C LYS A 514 19.98 -16.84 9.27
N GLY A 515 20.13 -17.34 10.49
CA GLY A 515 19.28 -16.93 11.61
C GLY A 515 17.93 -17.64 11.55
N VAL A 516 16.83 -16.89 11.59
CA VAL A 516 15.49 -17.46 11.50
C VAL A 516 15.24 -18.00 10.09
N LYS A 517 14.67 -19.21 9.99
CA LYS A 517 14.47 -19.89 8.71
C LYS A 517 13.10 -19.53 8.13
N PRO A 518 13.02 -18.92 6.92
CA PRO A 518 11.76 -18.70 6.25
C PRO A 518 11.11 -20.03 5.84
N ASP A 519 9.80 -20.16 6.07
CA ASP A 519 9.01 -21.29 5.57
C ASP A 519 8.66 -21.08 4.09
N ILE A 520 8.42 -19.82 3.72
CA ILE A 520 7.93 -19.41 2.41
C ILE A 520 8.76 -18.23 1.95
N VAL A 521 9.27 -18.29 0.72
CA VAL A 521 9.96 -17.19 0.05
C VAL A 521 9.56 -17.24 -1.41
N ILE A 522 8.76 -16.27 -1.81
CA ILE A 522 8.23 -16.14 -3.16
C ILE A 522 9.07 -15.12 -3.92
N LEU A 523 9.62 -15.56 -5.03
CA LEU A 523 10.17 -14.66 -6.04
C LEU A 523 9.18 -14.48 -7.18
N LYS A 524 9.19 -13.29 -7.77
CA LYS A 524 8.40 -12.94 -8.95
C LYS A 524 9.33 -12.73 -10.14
N GLY A 525 8.99 -13.30 -11.29
CA GLY A 525 9.66 -13.01 -12.54
C GLY A 525 9.42 -11.56 -12.98
N ASN A 526 10.48 -10.89 -13.46
CA ASN A 526 10.43 -9.51 -13.90
C ASN A 526 10.45 -9.41 -15.43
N GLY A 527 9.53 -8.62 -15.98
CA GLY A 527 9.48 -8.29 -17.39
C GLY A 527 8.97 -9.41 -18.30
N GLY A 528 8.63 -9.02 -19.54
CA GLY A 528 8.29 -9.94 -20.64
C GLY A 528 7.26 -11.01 -20.28
N VAL A 529 7.59 -12.26 -20.61
CA VAL A 529 6.77 -13.45 -20.39
C VAL A 529 6.69 -13.87 -18.91
N LEU A 530 7.64 -13.45 -18.07
CA LEU A 530 7.73 -13.92 -16.68
C LEU A 530 6.96 -13.04 -15.68
N GLY A 531 6.41 -11.91 -16.12
CA GLY A 531 5.79 -10.90 -15.25
C GLY A 531 4.62 -11.38 -14.38
N GLU A 532 4.07 -12.56 -14.68
CA GLU A 532 2.99 -13.24 -13.95
C GLU A 532 3.42 -14.63 -13.42
N THR A 533 4.72 -14.85 -13.27
CA THR A 533 5.30 -16.09 -12.74
C THR A 533 5.82 -15.88 -11.33
N PHE A 534 5.39 -16.72 -10.40
CA PHE A 534 5.76 -16.70 -9.00
C PHE A 534 6.25 -18.09 -8.59
N VAL A 535 7.31 -18.15 -7.80
CA VAL A 535 7.92 -19.42 -7.39
C VAL A 535 8.25 -19.38 -5.91
N ASN A 536 7.90 -20.43 -5.17
CA ASN A 536 8.32 -20.56 -3.77
C ASN A 536 9.65 -21.30 -3.69
N ILE A 537 10.68 -20.62 -3.20
CA ILE A 537 12.01 -21.18 -2.92
C ILE A 537 12.22 -21.48 -1.42
N GLY A 538 11.15 -21.43 -0.64
CA GLY A 538 11.11 -21.85 0.76
C GLY A 538 11.65 -23.28 0.92
N GLY A 539 12.34 -23.54 2.03
CA GLY A 539 12.93 -24.86 2.33
C GLY A 539 14.39 -25.06 1.89
N GLY A 540 14.97 -24.16 1.10
CA GLY A 540 16.42 -24.13 0.81
C GLY A 540 16.93 -25.13 -0.24
N GLY A 541 16.03 -25.89 -0.86
CA GLY A 541 16.32 -26.70 -2.04
C GLY A 541 16.62 -25.83 -3.28
N LYS A 542 17.15 -26.45 -4.32
CA LYS A 542 17.23 -25.82 -5.64
C LYS A 542 15.87 -25.90 -6.31
N VAL A 543 15.35 -24.78 -6.76
CA VAL A 543 14.10 -24.68 -7.51
C VAL A 543 14.43 -24.29 -8.94
N GLU A 544 14.02 -25.11 -9.89
CA GLU A 544 14.16 -24.80 -11.31
C GLU A 544 13.23 -23.65 -11.70
N VAL A 545 13.75 -22.69 -12.45
CA VAL A 545 12.98 -21.55 -12.95
C VAL A 545 13.40 -21.17 -14.37
N PRO A 546 12.53 -20.52 -15.16
CA PRO A 546 12.92 -19.90 -16.41
C PRO A 546 14.07 -18.91 -16.25
N GLU A 547 14.95 -18.89 -17.23
CA GLU A 547 15.96 -17.85 -17.41
C GLU A 547 15.31 -16.46 -17.43
N GLY A 548 15.89 -15.53 -16.69
CA GLY A 548 15.37 -14.17 -16.56
C GLY A 548 15.70 -13.55 -15.21
N ARG A 549 15.14 -12.36 -14.98
CA ARG A 549 15.29 -11.63 -13.72
C ARG A 549 14.17 -11.99 -12.76
N TRP A 550 14.53 -12.21 -11.50
CA TRP A 550 13.62 -12.56 -10.42
C TRP A 550 13.82 -11.60 -9.25
N ASP A 551 12.74 -11.06 -8.70
CA ASP A 551 12.80 -10.16 -7.55
C ASP A 551 12.04 -10.77 -6.35
N LEU A 552 12.48 -10.46 -5.14
CA LEU A 552 11.76 -10.82 -3.92
C LEU A 552 10.36 -10.22 -3.95
N TYR A 553 9.34 -11.07 -3.81
CA TYR A 553 7.94 -10.64 -3.83
C TYR A 553 7.32 -10.71 -2.44
N PHE A 554 7.52 -11.83 -1.75
CA PHE A 554 6.90 -12.08 -0.45
C PHE A 554 7.64 -13.21 0.28
N GLY A 555 7.50 -13.28 1.59
CA GLY A 555 7.87 -14.46 2.34
C GLY A 555 7.24 -14.46 3.71
N ILE A 556 7.38 -15.58 4.40
CA ILE A 556 6.91 -15.74 5.77
C ILE A 556 7.96 -16.50 6.55
N VAL A 557 8.23 -16.00 7.74
CA VAL A 557 8.98 -16.71 8.74
C VAL A 557 8.07 -17.03 9.92
N ARG A 558 8.12 -18.28 10.39
CA ARG A 558 7.43 -18.71 11.61
C ARG A 558 8.39 -19.47 12.51
N GLU A 559 8.20 -19.33 13.83
CA GLU A 559 8.88 -20.15 14.82
C GLU A 559 7.92 -20.49 15.95
N GLY A 560 7.94 -21.73 16.44
CA GLY A 560 7.03 -22.23 17.46
C GLY A 560 5.88 -23.05 16.87
N LYS A 561 4.86 -23.34 17.68
CA LYS A 561 3.71 -24.18 17.30
C LYS A 561 2.42 -23.62 17.84
N LYS A 562 1.32 -23.80 17.10
CA LYS A 562 -0.04 -23.40 17.52
C LYS A 562 -0.07 -21.92 17.97
N MET A 563 -0.79 -21.61 19.03
CA MET A 563 -0.91 -20.29 19.66
C MET A 563 0.39 -19.71 20.24
N GLN A 564 1.50 -20.47 20.25
CA GLN A 564 2.82 -19.96 20.65
C GLN A 564 3.68 -19.59 19.44
N ALA A 565 3.20 -19.78 18.21
CA ALA A 565 3.98 -19.46 17.04
C ALA A 565 4.14 -17.94 16.90
N MET A 566 5.39 -17.54 16.71
CA MET A 566 5.80 -16.20 16.37
C MET A 566 5.99 -16.13 14.86
N LYS A 567 5.71 -14.99 14.26
CA LYS A 567 5.87 -14.83 12.81
C LYS A 567 6.05 -13.41 12.37
N ALA A 568 6.63 -13.26 11.18
CA ALA A 568 6.76 -12.00 10.47
C ALA A 568 6.59 -12.26 8.97
N VAL A 569 6.12 -11.26 8.24
CA VAL A 569 6.22 -11.27 6.77
C VAL A 569 7.61 -10.83 6.36
N ILE A 570 8.05 -11.31 5.20
CA ILE A 570 9.24 -10.85 4.49
C ILE A 570 8.75 -10.09 3.26
N LEU A 571 9.15 -8.85 3.11
CA LEU A 571 8.76 -7.96 2.02
C LEU A 571 10.00 -7.39 1.35
N PRO A 572 9.95 -7.09 0.05
CA PRO A 572 11.02 -6.33 -0.60
C PRO A 572 11.15 -4.95 0.05
N SER A 573 12.39 -4.45 0.13
CA SER A 573 12.71 -3.08 0.48
C SER A 573 13.45 -2.39 -0.67
N ASP A 574 13.71 -1.10 -0.53
CA ASP A 574 14.55 -0.32 -1.45
C ASP A 574 15.95 -0.93 -1.70
N SER A 575 16.41 -1.79 -0.79
CA SER A 575 17.73 -2.43 -0.85
C SER A 575 17.70 -3.89 -1.33
N SER A 576 16.52 -4.46 -1.57
CA SER A 576 16.40 -5.85 -2.05
C SER A 576 16.94 -5.98 -3.48
N PRO A 577 17.90 -6.87 -3.76
CA PRO A 577 18.45 -7.04 -5.09
C PRO A 577 17.51 -7.83 -6.00
N GLY A 578 17.69 -7.65 -7.31
CA GLY A 578 17.17 -8.58 -8.30
C GLY A 578 18.19 -9.68 -8.60
N TYR A 579 17.67 -10.86 -8.96
CA TYR A 579 18.44 -12.08 -9.21
C TYR A 579 18.34 -12.45 -10.68
N LEU A 580 19.45 -12.37 -11.41
CA LEU A 580 19.51 -12.78 -12.81
C LEU A 580 19.86 -14.26 -12.90
N VAL A 581 18.94 -15.07 -13.41
CA VAL A 581 19.12 -16.51 -13.64
C VAL A 581 19.40 -16.74 -15.11
N LYS A 582 20.48 -17.46 -15.42
CA LYS A 582 20.82 -17.90 -16.78
C LYS A 582 20.64 -19.41 -16.92
N GLU A 583 20.59 -19.87 -18.17
CA GLU A 583 20.51 -21.29 -18.50
C GLU A 583 21.59 -22.12 -17.77
N GLY A 584 21.15 -23.13 -17.02
CA GLY A 584 22.02 -24.06 -16.26
C GLY A 584 22.67 -23.49 -14.99
N GLU A 585 22.58 -22.18 -14.73
CA GLU A 585 23.21 -21.56 -13.57
C GLU A 585 22.39 -21.76 -12.28
N ASN A 586 23.08 -21.74 -11.13
CA ASN A 586 22.44 -21.71 -9.81
C ASN A 586 22.71 -20.38 -9.14
N VAL A 587 21.65 -19.63 -8.87
CA VAL A 587 21.69 -18.33 -8.21
C VAL A 587 21.27 -18.48 -6.76
N GLU A 588 22.11 -17.98 -5.85
CA GLU A 588 21.84 -18.00 -4.42
C GLU A 588 21.09 -16.74 -3.98
N VAL A 589 19.93 -16.93 -3.37
CA VAL A 589 19.11 -15.87 -2.78
C VAL A 589 19.45 -15.78 -1.29
N THR A 590 20.21 -14.78 -0.89
CA THR A 590 20.66 -14.63 0.50
C THR A 590 19.66 -13.80 1.30
N LEU A 591 19.16 -14.34 2.42
CA LEU A 591 18.27 -13.66 3.36
C LEU A 591 18.71 -13.93 4.81
N GLY A 592 18.15 -13.21 5.75
CA GLY A 592 18.28 -13.42 7.18
C GLY A 592 19.40 -12.61 7.83
N ALA A 593 20.07 -13.19 8.81
CA ALA A 593 21.10 -12.51 9.59
C ALA A 593 22.37 -12.15 8.77
N PRO A 594 23.11 -11.07 9.13
CA PRO A 594 22.86 -10.16 10.25
C PRO A 594 21.60 -9.29 10.06
N TYR A 595 21.00 -8.90 11.19
CA TYR A 595 19.80 -8.07 11.22
C TYR A 595 20.13 -6.65 11.69
N SER A 596 19.46 -5.68 11.07
CA SER A 596 19.49 -4.25 11.43
C SER A 596 18.06 -3.73 11.61
N PHE A 597 17.88 -2.50 12.12
CA PHE A 597 16.58 -1.83 12.10
C PHE A 597 16.47 -0.83 10.95
N GLY A 598 15.33 -0.83 10.27
CA GLY A 598 14.87 0.27 9.43
C GLY A 598 13.81 1.07 10.19
N PHE A 599 13.96 2.38 10.28
CA PHE A 599 13.04 3.27 11.02
C PHE A 599 13.15 4.72 10.55
N ASP A 600 12.13 5.50 10.84
CA ASP A 600 12.03 6.91 10.50
C ASP A 600 12.15 7.77 11.77
N VAL A 601 12.87 8.90 11.66
CA VAL A 601 13.03 9.90 12.73
C VAL A 601 12.46 11.22 12.26
N SER A 602 11.49 11.75 13.01
CA SER A 602 11.00 13.12 12.82
C SER A 602 11.81 14.05 13.70
N ARG A 603 12.50 15.03 13.11
CA ARG A 603 13.29 16.03 13.82
C ARG A 603 12.54 17.36 13.81
N GLN A 604 12.44 17.98 14.97
CA GLN A 604 11.94 19.33 15.18
C GLN A 604 13.04 20.13 15.89
N GLN A 605 12.90 21.46 15.95
CA GLN A 605 13.95 22.35 16.45
C GLN A 605 14.54 21.89 17.80
N GLU A 606 13.70 21.45 18.74
CA GLU A 606 14.14 21.04 20.10
C GLU A 606 13.81 19.58 20.42
N SER A 607 13.41 18.77 19.44
CA SER A 607 13.10 17.37 19.71
C SER A 607 13.36 16.43 18.53
N ALA A 608 13.59 15.17 18.85
CA ALA A 608 13.66 14.08 17.87
C ALA A 608 12.69 12.98 18.30
N THR A 609 11.79 12.59 17.40
CA THR A 609 10.85 11.49 17.63
C THR A 609 11.19 10.29 16.76
N VAL A 610 11.46 9.15 17.39
CA VAL A 610 11.53 7.87 16.70
C VAL A 610 10.11 7.36 16.46
N LYS A 611 9.74 7.11 15.20
CA LYS A 611 8.39 6.67 14.85
C LYS A 611 8.24 5.16 15.03
N GLY A 612 7.52 4.73 16.05
CA GLY A 612 7.36 3.32 16.38
C GLY A 612 6.70 2.51 15.26
N MET A 613 5.70 3.08 14.58
CA MET A 613 5.04 2.46 13.42
C MET A 613 5.97 2.26 12.20
N SER A 614 7.10 2.97 12.15
CA SER A 614 8.07 2.84 11.05
C SER A 614 9.11 1.74 11.30
N VAL A 615 9.19 1.19 12.50
CA VAL A 615 10.21 0.22 12.89
C VAL A 615 9.99 -1.11 12.15
N GLN A 616 11.05 -1.56 11.49
CA GLN A 616 11.16 -2.82 10.76
C GLN A 616 12.50 -3.46 11.04
N VAL A 617 12.60 -4.77 10.85
CA VAL A 617 13.89 -5.48 10.89
C VAL A 617 14.34 -5.68 9.45
N ILE A 618 15.59 -5.33 9.14
CA ILE A 618 16.18 -5.48 7.80
C ILE A 618 17.21 -6.60 7.86
N GLY A 619 17.09 -7.56 6.95
CA GLY A 619 18.05 -8.65 6.82
C GLY A 619 19.22 -8.33 5.89
N ALA A 620 20.17 -9.27 5.84
CA ALA A 620 21.40 -9.16 5.08
C ALA A 620 21.20 -9.09 3.57
N GLY A 621 20.08 -9.63 3.06
CA GLY A 621 19.68 -9.54 1.66
C GLY A 621 18.95 -8.23 1.33
N GLY A 622 18.84 -7.31 2.28
CA GLY A 622 18.04 -6.09 2.12
C GLY A 622 16.54 -6.34 2.16
N GLU A 623 16.08 -7.52 2.57
CA GLU A 623 14.66 -7.80 2.79
C GLU A 623 14.17 -7.17 4.10
N ALA A 624 12.92 -6.70 4.12
CA ALA A 624 12.29 -6.15 5.30
C ALA A 624 11.39 -7.21 5.97
N TYR A 625 11.58 -7.42 7.26
CA TYR A 625 10.68 -8.17 8.11
C TYR A 625 9.71 -7.21 8.80
N ASP A 626 8.42 -7.51 8.70
CA ASP A 626 7.36 -6.69 9.27
C ASP A 626 6.15 -7.55 9.71
N ARG A 627 5.02 -6.92 10.10
CA ARG A 627 3.79 -7.55 10.56
C ARG A 627 4.07 -8.62 11.62
N PHE A 628 4.75 -8.22 12.68
CA PHE A 628 5.22 -9.14 13.71
C PHE A 628 4.07 -9.65 14.59
N TYR A 629 3.97 -10.97 14.77
CA TYR A 629 3.07 -11.59 15.73
C TYR A 629 3.87 -12.37 16.77
N GLY A 630 3.60 -12.12 18.05
CA GLY A 630 4.25 -12.77 19.19
C GLY A 630 5.71 -12.34 19.45
N ALA A 631 6.32 -11.61 18.51
CA ALA A 631 7.73 -11.20 18.50
C ALA A 631 7.95 -9.73 18.08
N VAL A 632 7.00 -8.85 18.43
CA VAL A 632 7.10 -7.40 18.16
C VAL A 632 8.42 -6.84 18.68
N PRO A 633 9.20 -6.12 17.86
CA PRO A 633 10.44 -5.48 18.30
C PRO A 633 10.23 -4.53 19.47
N GLN A 634 11.17 -4.56 20.41
CA GLN A 634 11.19 -3.68 21.59
C GLN A 634 12.59 -3.06 21.78
N PRO A 635 13.09 -2.32 20.77
CA PRO A 635 14.42 -1.77 20.82
C PRO A 635 14.55 -0.71 21.91
N GLU A 636 15.78 -0.55 22.41
CA GLU A 636 16.19 0.64 23.11
C GLU A 636 16.69 1.66 22.07
N ALA A 637 16.07 2.83 22.05
CA ALA A 637 16.48 3.94 21.20
C ALA A 637 17.56 4.73 21.94
N PHE A 638 18.68 4.98 21.27
CA PHE A 638 19.80 5.76 21.78
C PHE A 638 19.91 7.02 20.95
N ILE A 639 20.21 8.14 21.62
CA ILE A 639 20.46 9.42 20.98
C ILE A 639 21.85 9.94 21.34
N ARG A 640 22.56 10.47 20.34
CA ARG A 640 23.87 11.10 20.52
C ARG A 640 23.95 12.40 19.74
N LYS A 641 24.83 13.30 20.16
CA LYS A 641 25.20 14.45 19.33
C LYS A 641 25.86 13.94 18.06
N LYS A 642 25.53 14.53 16.91
CA LYS A 642 26.09 14.12 15.62
C LYS A 642 27.62 14.10 15.65
N GLY A 643 28.21 12.99 15.21
CA GLY A 643 29.67 12.76 15.24
C GLY A 643 30.26 12.41 16.61
N SER A 644 29.47 12.40 17.69
CA SER A 644 29.89 11.88 18.99
C SER A 644 30.02 10.35 18.95
N LYS A 645 30.88 9.79 19.80
CA LYS A 645 31.00 8.33 19.96
C LYS A 645 30.06 7.74 21.01
N ARG A 646 29.45 8.56 21.87
CA ARG A 646 28.65 8.11 23.02
C ARG A 646 27.25 8.69 22.95
N ALA A 647 26.26 7.81 23.16
CA ALA A 647 24.89 8.21 23.47
C ALA A 647 24.88 9.01 24.78
N PHE A 648 24.04 10.05 24.84
CA PHE A 648 23.83 10.82 26.06
C PHE A 648 22.50 10.48 26.74
N GLU A 649 21.56 9.88 26.00
CA GLU A 649 20.25 9.47 26.49
C GLU A 649 19.78 8.22 25.73
N SER A 650 18.96 7.41 26.40
CA SER A 650 18.28 6.27 25.80
C SER A 650 16.91 6.05 26.41
N GLU A 651 15.99 5.52 25.61
CA GLU A 651 14.65 5.17 26.06
C GLU A 651 14.19 3.89 25.37
N LYS A 652 13.55 3.01 26.14
CA LYS A 652 13.06 1.74 25.62
C LYS A 652 11.72 1.94 24.91
N MET A 653 11.64 1.48 23.66
CA MET A 653 10.41 1.49 22.89
C MET A 653 9.55 0.26 23.25
N HIS A 654 8.42 0.48 23.91
CA HIS A 654 7.50 -0.57 24.31
C HIS A 654 6.28 -0.64 23.36
N PRO A 655 5.76 -1.84 23.03
CA PRO A 655 4.49 -1.95 22.33
C PRO A 655 3.31 -1.71 23.30
N ALA A 656 2.11 -1.51 22.74
CA ALA A 656 0.89 -1.59 23.55
C ALA A 656 0.72 -3.03 24.08
N VAL A 657 0.54 -3.19 25.40
CA VAL A 657 0.47 -4.51 26.05
C VAL A 657 -0.70 -4.68 27.01
N SER A 658 -1.58 -3.68 27.14
CA SER A 658 -2.72 -3.70 28.05
C SER A 658 -4.04 -3.30 27.37
N LEU A 659 -5.17 -3.61 28.01
CA LEU A 659 -6.49 -3.13 27.58
C LEU A 659 -6.61 -1.60 27.62
N ASP A 660 -5.91 -0.96 28.56
CA ASP A 660 -5.86 0.50 28.65
C ASP A 660 -5.06 1.07 27.47
N ASP A 661 -3.93 0.45 27.12
CA ASP A 661 -3.16 0.82 25.92
C ASP A 661 -3.98 0.61 24.65
N LEU A 662 -4.75 -0.48 24.57
CA LEU A 662 -5.65 -0.71 23.44
C LEU A 662 -6.65 0.43 23.27
N THR A 663 -7.24 0.88 24.37
CA THR A 663 -8.21 1.98 24.37
C THR A 663 -7.54 3.30 23.98
N LYS A 664 -6.30 3.51 24.41
CA LYS A 664 -5.54 4.76 24.19
C LYS A 664 -4.92 4.87 22.81
N TYR A 665 -4.38 3.77 22.30
CA TYR A 665 -3.50 3.74 21.12
C TYR A 665 -4.08 2.95 19.95
N GLY A 666 -5.10 2.12 20.18
CA GLY A 666 -5.75 1.29 19.17
C GLY A 666 -5.08 -0.07 18.94
N TRP A 667 -5.74 -0.90 18.14
CA TRP A 667 -5.33 -2.29 17.87
C TRP A 667 -3.99 -2.39 17.12
N ASP A 668 -3.68 -1.43 16.24
CA ASP A 668 -2.47 -1.49 15.42
C ASP A 668 -1.19 -1.35 16.24
N GLN A 669 -1.26 -0.68 17.39
CA GLN A 669 -0.11 -0.42 18.26
C GLN A 669 0.33 -1.64 19.08
N PHE A 670 -0.38 -2.76 18.95
CA PHE A 670 0.08 -4.07 19.43
C PHE A 670 1.08 -4.73 18.47
N TRP A 671 1.26 -4.22 17.25
CA TRP A 671 2.12 -4.81 16.23
C TRP A 671 3.46 -4.09 16.06
N LYS A 672 3.57 -2.93 16.70
CA LYS A 672 4.69 -2.01 16.59
C LYS A 672 5.04 -1.46 17.96
N PRO A 673 6.30 -1.05 18.20
CA PRO A 673 6.61 -0.25 19.37
C PRO A 673 5.90 1.12 19.29
N LEU A 674 5.70 1.77 20.45
CA LEU A 674 5.23 3.14 20.53
C LEU A 674 6.33 4.15 20.15
N ASP A 675 5.94 5.36 19.77
CA ASP A 675 6.86 6.47 19.52
C ASP A 675 7.66 6.82 20.79
N VAL A 676 8.93 7.19 20.61
CA VAL A 676 9.81 7.73 21.66
C VAL A 676 10.25 9.13 21.28
N LEU A 677 10.20 10.06 22.25
CA LEU A 677 10.49 11.48 22.06
C LEU A 677 11.70 11.88 22.93
N PHE A 678 12.75 12.37 22.28
CA PHE A 678 13.90 12.95 22.95
C PHE A 678 13.87 14.47 22.89
N ASP A 679 14.21 15.13 24.00
CA ASP A 679 14.51 16.57 24.05
C ASP A 679 15.96 16.80 23.60
N THR A 680 16.13 17.40 22.43
CA THR A 680 17.45 17.64 21.83
C THR A 680 18.04 18.97 22.25
N LYS A 681 17.26 19.86 22.88
CA LYS A 681 17.68 21.22 23.27
C LYS A 681 18.32 22.03 22.13
N GLY A 682 17.87 21.81 20.89
CA GLY A 682 18.42 22.50 19.72
C GLY A 682 19.64 21.84 19.09
N GLU A 683 20.11 20.70 19.60
CA GLU A 683 21.33 20.06 19.10
C GLU A 683 21.05 19.17 17.87
N GLU A 684 22.00 19.14 16.92
CA GLU A 684 22.00 18.12 15.87
C GLU A 684 22.34 16.75 16.45
N VAL A 685 21.43 15.79 16.25
CA VAL A 685 21.47 14.47 16.87
C VAL A 685 21.39 13.34 15.85
N GLU A 686 22.03 12.23 16.20
CA GLU A 686 21.90 10.94 15.53
C GLU A 686 21.19 9.95 16.45
N VAL A 687 20.42 9.02 15.86
CA VAL A 687 19.64 8.01 16.58
C VAL A 687 20.05 6.61 16.16
N GLN A 688 20.09 5.69 17.12
CA GLN A 688 20.33 4.27 16.89
C GLN A 688 19.31 3.43 17.65
N LEU A 689 18.88 2.31 17.06
CA LEU A 689 18.05 1.30 17.73
C LEU A 689 18.86 0.04 18.02
N ILE A 690 18.78 -0.47 19.25
CA ILE A 690 19.42 -1.72 19.65
C ILE A 690 18.43 -2.61 20.39
N GLU A 691 18.33 -3.87 19.98
CA GLU A 691 17.61 -4.91 20.70
C GLU A 691 18.49 -6.15 20.83
N LYS A 692 19.00 -6.42 22.04
CA LYS A 692 19.97 -7.51 22.26
C LYS A 692 19.36 -8.91 22.13
N LYS A 693 18.04 -9.04 22.33
CA LYS A 693 17.34 -10.32 22.39
C LYS A 693 15.88 -10.20 21.97
N ASN A 694 15.67 -9.98 20.67
CA ASN A 694 14.38 -10.21 20.05
C ASN A 694 14.05 -11.71 20.05
N LYS A 695 12.76 -12.05 20.23
CA LYS A 695 12.33 -13.45 20.35
C LYS A 695 12.48 -14.26 19.05
N LEU A 696 12.46 -13.60 17.89
CA LEU A 696 12.55 -14.25 16.58
C LEU A 696 13.91 -14.00 15.91
N PHE A 697 14.46 -12.79 16.03
CA PHE A 697 15.66 -12.38 15.31
C PHE A 697 16.94 -12.33 16.15
N GLY A 698 16.85 -12.53 17.48
CA GLY A 698 18.01 -12.43 18.36
C GLY A 698 18.50 -10.99 18.50
N SER A 699 19.81 -10.74 18.30
CA SER A 699 20.37 -9.40 18.43
C SER A 699 20.19 -8.60 17.14
N ILE A 700 19.72 -7.36 17.27
CA ILE A 700 19.47 -6.43 16.17
C ILE A 700 20.04 -5.07 16.56
N GLU A 701 20.81 -4.46 15.67
CA GLU A 701 21.42 -3.15 15.88
C GLU A 701 21.42 -2.37 14.58
N SER A 702 20.91 -1.14 14.60
CA SER A 702 20.97 -0.24 13.46
C SER A 702 22.30 0.50 13.39
N GLU A 703 22.57 1.12 12.25
CA GLU A 703 23.53 2.22 12.19
C GLU A 703 22.95 3.49 12.87
N TRP A 704 23.80 4.49 13.06
CA TRP A 704 23.40 5.81 13.54
C TRP A 704 22.82 6.62 12.37
N LEU A 705 21.56 7.08 12.49
CA LEU A 705 20.82 7.86 11.48
C LEU A 705 20.61 9.32 11.87
#